data_AF-A0AA96IUA2-F1
#
_entry.id   AF-A0AA96IUA2-F1
#
_cell.length_a   1.000
_cell.length_b   1.000
_cell.length_c   1.000
_cell.angle_alpha   90.00
_cell.angle_beta   90.00
_cell.angle_gamma   90.00
#
_symmetry.space_group_name_H-M   'P 1'
#
loop_
_entity.id
_entity.type
_entity.pdbx_description
1 polymer ?
#
loop_
_entity_poly.entity_id
_entity_poly.type
_entity_poly.pdbx_seq_one_letter_code
_entity_poly.pdbx_strand_id
1 'polypeptide(L)'
;MNFKDFPLFSEDLLTLTSKEDMSRFRPGHKIQLQPYSDNWMAVQGDARVIVNCNPVDRILFERLAQRDQVQWLLTTTRKGQLLVQYCAPVEVTPMDLELGLDELIVEDLYSKREIGGNNIELACRWFESQFVVDAEGEYWLTIAKFSNRTAKGGFQLLGKGWRADVERRDEGALLIKRVTRHKGNDSAFSLLTGDFTFVDASVAAVLSSGSQQAILDATLRDNESYLELWNLYNDKEWQNALKQAETLRSLRFVDWETFEDGRENAWRLIPRTPDDYREFRDRWTGLDLSSNTQVDIGINPPDWMEELTTDESESASANTPRGTIVFKSDHVIFKPASNRKSVRPREKEGWLYLSLAGHRTAGKRRLAAKQSIDSGKRLPQLKWLLEGVAVPAARRRRIDGLTPYAKETFKGGKPTEKQIQALDAALNTPDLAIVIGPPGTGKTQVIAALQRRLAEESQDQNLSGQVLISSFQHDAVDNALDRSDVLGLPATRIGGKRGSGDDEALIVPWLERQTSYLQEKVATEYEKYPELKKLKEISETMAFIRVAGYEPYRLAEELEKILAGVKALEAHGLIIPPSIEAQLGDYINELYRSHQSTQNKVERSHSVLRKIRALRETETSFLDDGPDRAWDLLSWLKRNAPRADGELLSFLEQIADTEQVDQSGLKQLVGWKNRLLDLYLPDYRPPELRFRINDKGLELLNDLERLIESKVQKRKQGVAWVLEQLSDSLNFDRQAAQSVVDEYSMVVGATCQQSAGQQMANLKAVAGFDSSEIEFETVVVDEAARANPLDLFVPMAMAKRRIVLVGDDRQLPHMLEPNIEGQLQEEHDLTEQQLAAFRSSLFERLRVKLQDLERQDTIRRVVMLDTQFRMHPVLGDFVSKHFYEAAGLGKLQSGRSAEDFAFSEMFLSGMQELRQHYQGHVCQWINVPLAEGNAVKRGTSRVREVEAEHVVTEVRRVMEAGGESVSVGVITFYAAQRDFIMEKMAQTKIDGKPLMVKQESGYEPHDDFKWTKKQNADGSYSQEERLRVGSVDAFQGKEFDVVLLSCVRTYQPTQLAKIQWDDDAAREEQLNRQFGFLRLPNRMNVAMSRQRQMLVCVGDANLATNPVAKEAVPALAALYELCGGDHGSLR
;
A
#
# COMPACT_ATOMS: atom_id res chain seq x y z
N MET A 1 -3.96 -25.42 -38.14
CA MET A 1 -5.05 -25.02 -39.06
C MET A 1 -5.43 -26.19 -39.96
N ASN A 2 -6.72 -26.40 -40.26
CA ASN A 2 -7.10 -27.39 -41.29
C ASN A 2 -6.74 -26.87 -42.68
N PHE A 3 -6.33 -27.76 -43.58
CA PHE A 3 -6.02 -27.45 -44.98
C PHE A 3 -7.08 -26.57 -45.69
N LYS A 4 -8.37 -26.88 -45.55
CA LYS A 4 -9.47 -26.10 -46.16
C LYS A 4 -9.60 -24.65 -45.68
N ASP A 5 -9.07 -24.35 -44.49
CA ASP A 5 -9.20 -23.04 -43.85
C ASP A 5 -8.03 -22.11 -44.25
N PHE A 6 -7.14 -22.58 -45.12
CA PHE A 6 -5.95 -21.86 -45.55
C PHE A 6 -6.32 -20.63 -46.40
N PRO A 7 -5.90 -19.41 -46.00
CA PRO A 7 -6.45 -18.17 -46.58
C PRO A 7 -5.92 -17.83 -47.97
N LEU A 8 -4.86 -18.49 -48.45
CA LEU A 8 -4.22 -18.20 -49.74
C LEU A 8 -4.73 -19.10 -50.89
N PHE A 9 -5.79 -19.87 -50.66
CA PHE A 9 -6.54 -20.47 -51.76
C PHE A 9 -7.21 -19.38 -52.59
N SER A 10 -7.16 -19.52 -53.92
CA SER A 10 -7.81 -18.59 -54.84
C SER A 10 -9.33 -18.54 -54.59
N GLU A 11 -9.92 -17.36 -54.77
CA GLU A 11 -11.38 -17.21 -54.84
C GLU A 11 -11.95 -17.86 -56.11
N ASP A 12 -11.12 -18.07 -57.13
CA ASP A 12 -11.49 -18.77 -58.36
C ASP A 12 -11.79 -20.25 -58.08
N LEU A 13 -12.92 -20.69 -58.60
CA LEU A 13 -13.46 -22.02 -58.33
C LEU A 13 -13.53 -22.79 -59.66
N LEU A 14 -12.55 -23.67 -59.88
CA LEU A 14 -12.43 -24.39 -61.15
C LEU A 14 -13.34 -25.62 -61.14
N THR A 15 -14.08 -25.81 -62.22
CA THR A 15 -15.02 -26.93 -62.36
C THR A 15 -14.41 -28.04 -63.22
N LEU A 16 -14.25 -29.21 -62.62
CA LEU A 16 -13.79 -30.43 -63.28
C LEU A 16 -14.98 -31.40 -63.43
N THR A 17 -15.15 -32.01 -64.59
CA THR A 17 -16.29 -32.88 -64.92
C THR A 17 -15.83 -34.33 -65.13
N SER A 18 -16.60 -35.31 -64.65
CA SER A 18 -16.42 -36.73 -65.01
C SER A 18 -17.74 -37.48 -65.11
N LYS A 19 -17.71 -38.60 -65.84
CA LYS A 19 -18.80 -39.58 -65.92
C LYS A 19 -18.66 -40.72 -64.91
N GLU A 20 -17.52 -40.81 -64.22
CA GLU A 20 -17.22 -41.86 -63.25
C GLU A 20 -17.77 -41.52 -61.85
N ASP A 21 -17.89 -42.54 -60.99
CA ASP A 21 -18.37 -42.36 -59.61
C ASP A 21 -17.37 -41.58 -58.76
N MET A 22 -17.82 -40.45 -58.21
CA MET A 22 -17.03 -39.55 -57.37
C MET A 22 -17.33 -39.69 -55.87
N SER A 23 -18.16 -40.66 -55.46
CA SER A 23 -18.61 -40.84 -54.07
C SER A 23 -17.48 -41.01 -53.05
N ARG A 24 -16.29 -41.44 -53.50
CA ARG A 24 -15.11 -41.69 -52.67
C ARG A 24 -14.27 -40.44 -52.37
N PHE A 25 -14.52 -39.33 -53.05
CA PHE A 25 -13.82 -38.07 -52.80
C PHE A 25 -14.41 -37.35 -51.59
N ARG A 26 -13.54 -36.78 -50.76
CA ARG A 26 -13.84 -36.06 -49.53
C ARG A 26 -13.65 -34.55 -49.76
N PRO A 27 -14.74 -33.76 -49.76
CA PRO A 27 -14.63 -32.30 -49.73
C PRO A 27 -13.83 -31.80 -48.51
N GLY A 28 -13.15 -30.67 -48.65
CA GLY A 28 -12.30 -30.04 -47.64
C GLY A 28 -10.90 -30.63 -47.50
N HIS A 29 -10.50 -31.54 -48.39
CA HIS A 29 -9.24 -32.29 -48.33
C HIS A 29 -8.38 -32.05 -49.58
N LYS A 30 -7.09 -32.39 -49.50
CA LYS A 30 -6.13 -32.24 -50.60
C LYS A 30 -6.51 -33.18 -51.76
N ILE A 31 -6.39 -32.69 -52.99
CA ILE A 31 -6.59 -33.50 -54.20
C ILE A 31 -5.35 -33.34 -55.09
N GLN A 32 -4.93 -34.40 -55.77
CA GLN A 32 -3.83 -34.33 -56.74
C GLN A 32 -4.41 -34.41 -58.14
N LEU A 33 -3.86 -33.61 -59.05
CA LEU A 33 -4.27 -33.58 -60.46
C LEU A 33 -3.05 -33.90 -61.31
N GLN A 34 -3.13 -35.00 -62.05
CA GLN A 34 -2.02 -35.52 -62.85
C GLN A 34 -2.45 -35.66 -64.33
N PRO A 35 -1.57 -35.41 -65.30
CA PRO A 35 -1.89 -35.61 -66.71
C PRO A 35 -2.13 -37.10 -67.00
N TYR A 36 -3.20 -37.43 -67.73
CA TYR A 36 -3.56 -38.80 -68.11
C TYR A 36 -4.13 -38.86 -69.54
N SER A 37 -3.29 -39.25 -70.49
CA SER A 37 -3.60 -39.21 -71.93
C SER A 37 -4.01 -37.79 -72.37
N ASP A 38 -5.15 -37.64 -73.08
CA ASP A 38 -5.70 -36.33 -73.49
C ASP A 38 -6.56 -35.64 -72.39
N ASN A 39 -6.66 -36.24 -71.20
CA ASN A 39 -7.47 -35.76 -70.07
C ASN A 39 -6.60 -35.63 -68.80
N TRP A 40 -7.23 -35.33 -67.67
CA TRP A 40 -6.57 -35.24 -66.35
C TRP A 40 -7.10 -36.32 -65.41
N MET A 41 -6.29 -36.76 -64.46
CA MET A 41 -6.69 -37.71 -63.42
C MET A 41 -6.70 -37.01 -62.07
N ALA A 42 -7.85 -37.02 -61.40
CA ALA A 42 -8.01 -36.57 -60.03
C ALA A 42 -7.75 -37.73 -59.08
N VAL A 43 -6.85 -37.54 -58.12
CA VAL A 43 -6.43 -38.56 -57.16
C VAL A 43 -6.59 -38.02 -55.73
N GLN A 44 -7.23 -38.80 -54.87
CA GLN A 44 -7.31 -38.53 -53.43
C GLN A 44 -7.34 -39.86 -52.66
N GLY A 45 -6.23 -40.20 -51.98
CA GLY A 45 -6.03 -41.53 -51.41
C GLY A 45 -6.15 -42.63 -52.48
N ASP A 46 -7.05 -43.59 -52.26
CA ASP A 46 -7.33 -44.68 -53.21
C ASP A 46 -8.34 -44.29 -54.30
N ALA A 47 -8.98 -43.11 -54.21
CA ALA A 47 -9.93 -42.64 -55.21
C ALA A 47 -9.18 -42.06 -56.42
N ARG A 48 -9.50 -42.54 -57.62
CA ARG A 48 -8.93 -42.08 -58.89
C ARG A 48 -10.04 -41.95 -59.91
N VAL A 49 -10.19 -40.78 -60.53
CA VAL A 49 -11.21 -40.52 -61.54
C VAL A 49 -10.64 -39.66 -62.68
N ILE A 50 -10.97 -40.00 -63.92
CA ILE A 50 -10.60 -39.18 -65.09
C ILE A 50 -11.52 -37.96 -65.14
N VAL A 51 -10.96 -36.76 -65.20
CA VAL A 51 -11.68 -35.49 -65.17
C VAL A 51 -11.31 -34.58 -66.35
N ASN A 52 -12.28 -33.79 -66.79
CA ASN A 52 -12.13 -32.77 -67.81
C ASN A 52 -12.47 -31.38 -67.29
N CYS A 53 -11.59 -30.41 -67.54
CA CYS A 53 -11.82 -29.02 -67.18
C CYS A 53 -12.84 -28.37 -68.14
N ASN A 54 -13.68 -27.50 -67.60
CA ASN A 54 -14.61 -26.68 -68.38
C ASN A 54 -13.85 -25.83 -69.42
N PRO A 55 -14.30 -25.73 -70.69
CA PRO A 55 -13.63 -24.94 -71.73
C PRO A 55 -13.23 -23.51 -71.36
N VAL A 56 -14.00 -22.86 -70.47
CA VAL A 56 -13.75 -21.48 -70.01
C VAL A 56 -12.50 -21.40 -69.11
N ASP A 57 -12.27 -22.42 -68.29
CA ASP A 57 -11.21 -22.47 -67.27
C ASP A 57 -9.94 -23.17 -67.76
N ARG A 58 -10.02 -23.84 -68.93
CA ARG A 58 -9.03 -24.77 -69.45
C ARG A 58 -7.61 -24.19 -69.57
N ILE A 59 -7.47 -22.96 -70.07
CA ILE A 59 -6.15 -22.32 -70.25
C ILE A 59 -5.45 -22.07 -68.92
N LEU A 60 -6.19 -21.55 -67.93
CA LEU A 60 -5.67 -21.30 -66.58
C LEU A 60 -5.35 -22.61 -65.89
N PHE A 61 -6.26 -23.58 -65.97
CA PHE A 61 -6.13 -24.90 -65.39
C PHE A 61 -4.89 -25.64 -65.92
N GLU A 62 -4.71 -25.74 -67.24
CA GLU A 62 -3.56 -26.44 -67.84
C GLU A 62 -2.23 -25.79 -67.42
N ARG A 63 -2.18 -24.45 -67.33
CA ARG A 63 -0.98 -23.74 -66.87
C ARG A 63 -0.67 -24.01 -65.39
N LEU A 64 -1.69 -24.10 -64.53
CA LEU A 64 -1.52 -24.35 -63.10
C LEU A 64 -1.22 -25.83 -62.81
N ALA A 65 -1.94 -26.75 -63.45
CA ALA A 65 -1.81 -28.18 -63.22
C ALA A 65 -0.48 -28.76 -63.74
N GLN A 66 0.20 -28.06 -64.66
CA GLN A 66 1.58 -28.40 -65.07
C GLN A 66 2.65 -27.96 -64.06
N ARG A 67 2.31 -27.15 -63.06
CA ARG A 67 3.24 -26.74 -62.00
C ARG A 67 3.08 -27.67 -60.81
N ASP A 68 4.07 -28.55 -60.60
CA ASP A 68 4.09 -29.53 -59.49
C ASP A 68 3.93 -28.89 -58.09
N GLN A 69 4.24 -27.60 -57.97
CA GLN A 69 4.17 -26.84 -56.72
C GLN A 69 2.75 -26.41 -56.34
N VAL A 70 1.78 -26.48 -57.26
CA VAL A 70 0.40 -26.01 -57.02
C VAL A 70 -0.34 -27.00 -56.13
N GLN A 71 -0.91 -26.47 -55.05
CA GLN A 71 -1.72 -27.22 -54.11
C GLN A 71 -3.20 -27.08 -54.47
N TRP A 72 -3.93 -28.19 -54.46
CA TRP A 72 -5.33 -28.22 -54.86
C TRP A 72 -6.22 -28.66 -53.71
N LEU A 73 -7.30 -27.90 -53.49
CA LEU A 73 -8.32 -28.16 -52.49
C LEU A 73 -9.62 -28.57 -53.20
N LEU A 74 -10.15 -29.74 -52.85
CA LEU A 74 -11.50 -30.12 -53.27
C LEU A 74 -12.52 -29.44 -52.37
N THR A 75 -13.29 -28.48 -52.88
CA THR A 75 -14.28 -27.75 -52.07
C THR A 75 -15.62 -28.47 -52.00
N THR A 76 -16.07 -29.06 -53.11
CA THR A 76 -17.35 -29.76 -53.17
C THR A 76 -17.41 -30.78 -54.31
N THR A 77 -18.26 -31.78 -54.14
CA THR A 77 -18.64 -32.76 -55.16
C THR A 77 -20.12 -32.59 -55.50
N ARG A 78 -20.46 -32.23 -56.75
CA ARG A 78 -21.86 -32.20 -57.26
C ARG A 78 -21.98 -33.23 -58.38
N LYS A 79 -23.17 -33.80 -58.64
CA LYS A 79 -23.41 -34.86 -59.65
C LYS A 79 -22.53 -34.74 -60.93
N GLY A 80 -21.43 -35.50 -61.00
CA GLY A 80 -20.49 -35.53 -62.13
C GLY A 80 -19.49 -34.36 -62.21
N GLN A 81 -19.33 -33.57 -61.14
CA GLN A 81 -18.49 -32.38 -61.05
C GLN A 81 -17.69 -32.32 -59.74
N LEU A 82 -16.39 -32.05 -59.85
CA LEU A 82 -15.51 -31.66 -58.74
C LEU A 82 -15.26 -30.16 -58.84
N LEU A 83 -15.51 -29.46 -57.74
CA LEU A 83 -15.19 -28.06 -57.59
C LEU A 83 -13.87 -27.94 -56.83
N VAL A 84 -12.85 -27.35 -57.45
CA VAL A 84 -11.52 -27.23 -56.85
C VAL A 84 -11.06 -25.79 -56.76
N GLN A 85 -10.38 -25.47 -55.67
CA GLN A 85 -9.60 -24.25 -55.49
C GLN A 85 -8.11 -24.59 -55.58
N TYR A 86 -7.30 -23.60 -55.92
CA TYR A 86 -5.85 -23.77 -56.06
C TYR A 86 -5.09 -22.74 -55.23
N CYS A 87 -3.89 -23.14 -54.81
CA CYS A 87 -2.90 -22.31 -54.17
C CYS A 87 -1.58 -22.48 -54.93
N ALA A 88 -1.04 -21.39 -55.49
CA ALA A 88 0.12 -21.42 -56.37
C ALA A 88 1.31 -20.65 -55.77
N PRO A 89 2.15 -21.30 -54.93
CA PRO A 89 3.34 -20.66 -54.38
C PRO A 89 4.40 -20.39 -55.47
N VAL A 90 5.32 -19.47 -55.17
CA VAL A 90 6.52 -19.18 -55.99
C VAL A 90 7.52 -20.32 -55.88
N GLU A 91 7.70 -20.81 -54.66
CA GLU A 91 8.66 -21.86 -54.30
C GLU A 91 8.08 -22.73 -53.18
N VAL A 92 8.45 -24.01 -53.17
CA VAL A 92 8.18 -24.95 -52.08
C VAL A 92 9.53 -25.48 -51.60
N THR A 93 9.85 -25.27 -50.32
CA THR A 93 11.17 -25.62 -49.76
C THR A 93 10.99 -26.49 -48.51
N PRO A 94 11.63 -27.67 -48.43
CA PRO A 94 11.62 -28.47 -47.21
C PRO A 94 12.55 -27.88 -46.15
N MET A 95 12.02 -27.59 -44.96
CA MET A 95 12.79 -27.00 -43.87
C MET A 95 12.05 -27.16 -42.54
N ASP A 96 12.80 -27.49 -41.48
CA ASP A 96 12.30 -27.48 -40.11
C ASP A 96 12.62 -26.14 -39.43
N LEU A 97 11.67 -25.58 -38.69
CA LEU A 97 11.86 -24.31 -38.00
C LEU A 97 11.32 -24.35 -36.57
N GLU A 98 12.13 -23.81 -35.67
CA GLU A 98 11.75 -23.49 -34.31
C GLU A 98 11.62 -21.97 -34.15
N LEU A 99 10.45 -21.50 -33.71
CA LEU A 99 10.11 -20.07 -33.65
C LEU A 99 9.82 -19.67 -32.19
N GLY A 100 10.68 -18.83 -31.64
CA GLY A 100 10.55 -18.34 -30.27
C GLY A 100 9.47 -17.27 -30.11
N LEU A 101 8.66 -17.42 -29.07
CA LEU A 101 7.71 -16.42 -28.58
C LEU A 101 8.21 -15.82 -27.27
N ASP A 102 7.97 -14.53 -27.04
CA ASP A 102 8.35 -13.86 -25.80
C ASP A 102 7.19 -13.06 -25.21
N GLU A 103 7.42 -12.45 -24.05
CA GLU A 103 6.38 -11.82 -23.24
C GLU A 103 5.63 -10.70 -23.98
N LEU A 104 6.30 -9.96 -24.86
CA LEU A 104 5.67 -8.91 -25.67
C LEU A 104 4.56 -9.48 -26.56
N ILE A 105 4.81 -10.63 -27.19
CA ILE A 105 3.85 -11.25 -28.10
C ILE A 105 2.67 -11.82 -27.32
N VAL A 106 2.92 -12.42 -26.15
CA VAL A 106 1.86 -12.91 -25.27
C VAL A 106 0.96 -11.76 -24.79
N GLU A 107 1.56 -10.66 -24.32
CA GLU A 107 0.82 -9.46 -23.92
C GLU A 107 0.00 -8.87 -25.09
N ASP A 108 0.59 -8.80 -26.28
CA ASP A 108 -0.08 -8.27 -27.47
C ASP A 108 -1.31 -9.12 -27.85
N LEU A 109 -1.19 -10.46 -27.82
CA LEU A 109 -2.32 -11.37 -28.08
C LEU A 109 -3.39 -11.30 -26.99
N TYR A 110 -2.98 -11.23 -25.72
CA TYR A 110 -3.90 -11.13 -24.60
C TYR A 110 -4.66 -9.80 -24.62
N SER A 111 -3.98 -8.68 -24.90
CA SER A 111 -4.62 -7.36 -25.01
C SER A 111 -5.63 -7.30 -26.15
N LYS A 112 -5.38 -8.03 -27.25
CA LYS A 112 -6.32 -8.21 -28.37
C LYS A 112 -7.44 -9.22 -28.08
N ARG A 113 -7.44 -9.88 -26.90
CA ARG A 113 -8.37 -10.94 -26.48
C ARG A 113 -8.37 -12.16 -27.41
N GLU A 114 -7.23 -12.45 -28.02
CA GLU A 114 -7.05 -13.62 -28.91
C GLU A 114 -6.72 -14.90 -28.12
N ILE A 115 -6.21 -14.73 -26.90
CA ILE A 115 -5.97 -15.81 -25.93
C ILE A 115 -6.70 -15.52 -24.61
N GLY A 116 -7.16 -16.57 -23.94
CA GLY A 116 -7.96 -16.45 -22.70
C GLY A 116 -7.17 -16.08 -21.44
N GLY A 117 -5.84 -16.01 -21.52
CA GLY A 117 -4.97 -15.65 -20.40
C GLY A 117 -3.58 -15.23 -20.88
N ASN A 118 -2.87 -14.45 -20.06
CA ASN A 118 -1.51 -14.00 -20.34
C ASN A 118 -0.49 -15.12 -20.06
N ASN A 119 -0.51 -16.18 -20.87
CA ASN A 119 0.32 -17.36 -20.74
C ASN A 119 0.97 -17.70 -22.09
N ILE A 120 2.29 -17.92 -22.07
CA ILE A 120 3.07 -18.24 -23.25
C ILE A 120 2.68 -19.56 -23.90
N GLU A 121 2.26 -20.56 -23.12
CA GLU A 121 1.79 -21.84 -23.66
C GLU A 121 0.50 -21.65 -24.49
N LEU A 122 -0.40 -20.77 -24.03
CA LEU A 122 -1.59 -20.40 -24.80
C LEU A 122 -1.23 -19.66 -26.08
N ALA A 123 -0.20 -18.81 -26.04
CA ALA A 123 0.30 -18.13 -27.23
C ALA A 123 0.92 -19.11 -28.23
N CYS A 124 1.77 -20.07 -27.80
CA CYS A 124 2.33 -21.12 -28.66
C CYS A 124 1.23 -21.88 -29.39
N ARG A 125 0.24 -22.40 -28.65
CA ARG A 125 -0.91 -23.12 -29.22
C ARG A 125 -1.73 -22.25 -30.17
N TRP A 126 -1.89 -20.97 -29.86
CA TRP A 126 -2.55 -20.03 -30.75
C TRP A 126 -1.78 -19.87 -32.06
N PHE A 127 -0.47 -19.66 -32.02
CA PHE A 127 0.37 -19.54 -33.22
C PHE A 127 0.32 -20.80 -34.08
N GLU A 128 0.43 -21.98 -33.48
CA GLU A 128 0.26 -23.27 -34.19
C GLU A 128 -1.10 -23.33 -34.90
N SER A 129 -2.18 -22.95 -34.21
CA SER A 129 -3.52 -22.97 -34.78
C SER A 129 -3.71 -22.01 -35.96
N GLN A 130 -3.00 -20.86 -35.95
CA GLN A 130 -3.17 -19.78 -36.92
C GLN A 130 -2.20 -19.82 -38.09
N PHE A 131 -0.99 -20.39 -37.93
CA PHE A 131 0.08 -20.31 -38.93
C PHE A 131 0.52 -21.67 -39.50
N VAL A 132 0.35 -22.76 -38.75
CA VAL A 132 0.70 -24.11 -39.22
C VAL A 132 -0.52 -24.76 -39.86
N VAL A 133 -0.39 -25.25 -41.09
CA VAL A 133 -1.44 -25.97 -41.80
C VAL A 133 -1.16 -27.46 -41.73
N ASP A 134 -2.13 -28.25 -41.28
CA ASP A 134 -2.10 -29.70 -41.37
C ASP A 134 -2.76 -30.12 -42.69
N ALA A 135 -1.95 -30.68 -43.60
CA ALA A 135 -2.36 -31.18 -44.90
C ALA A 135 -2.16 -32.70 -45.01
N GLU A 136 -2.80 -33.45 -44.10
CA GLU A 136 -2.85 -34.92 -44.10
C GLU A 136 -1.47 -35.58 -43.88
N GLY A 137 -0.73 -35.09 -42.88
CA GLY A 137 0.59 -35.61 -42.51
C GLY A 137 1.78 -34.83 -43.09
N GLU A 138 1.53 -33.82 -43.92
CA GLU A 138 2.50 -32.80 -44.31
C GLU A 138 2.12 -31.47 -43.64
N TYR A 139 2.99 -30.94 -42.76
CA TYR A 139 2.79 -29.63 -42.15
C TYR A 139 3.35 -28.53 -43.05
N TRP A 140 2.59 -27.45 -43.21
CA TRP A 140 3.00 -26.30 -44.02
C TRP A 140 3.07 -25.01 -43.21
N LEU A 141 4.04 -24.18 -43.57
CA LEU A 141 4.19 -22.82 -43.10
C LEU A 141 4.30 -21.88 -44.31
N THR A 142 3.63 -20.74 -44.29
CA THR A 142 3.65 -19.83 -45.46
C THR A 142 4.50 -18.59 -45.21
N ILE A 143 5.40 -18.30 -46.15
CA ILE A 143 6.31 -17.16 -46.11
C ILE A 143 5.98 -16.17 -47.23
N ALA A 144 5.63 -14.92 -46.90
CA ALA A 144 5.29 -13.90 -47.89
C ALA A 144 6.51 -13.21 -48.52
N LYS A 145 7.57 -12.99 -47.74
CA LYS A 145 8.69 -12.15 -48.17
C LYS A 145 9.92 -12.43 -47.32
N PHE A 146 11.05 -12.76 -47.97
CA PHE A 146 12.36 -12.58 -47.37
C PHE A 146 12.68 -11.09 -47.41
N SER A 147 12.73 -10.45 -46.24
CA SER A 147 12.89 -9.01 -46.15
C SER A 147 14.37 -8.64 -46.38
N ASN A 148 14.70 -8.12 -47.56
CA ASN A 148 15.98 -7.42 -47.78
C ASN A 148 16.06 -6.07 -47.05
N ARG A 149 14.99 -5.61 -46.38
CA ARG A 149 14.93 -4.33 -45.65
C ARG A 149 15.34 -4.44 -44.17
N THR A 150 15.42 -5.65 -43.61
CA THR A 150 15.90 -5.88 -42.25
C THR A 150 17.35 -6.32 -42.35
N ALA A 151 18.26 -5.53 -41.78
CA ALA A 151 19.72 -5.77 -41.85
C ALA A 151 20.18 -7.12 -41.26
N LYS A 152 19.27 -7.92 -40.67
CA LYS A 152 19.53 -9.19 -39.97
C LYS A 152 18.83 -10.44 -40.58
N GLY A 153 18.35 -10.40 -41.83
CA GLY A 153 17.88 -11.62 -42.53
C GLY A 153 16.55 -12.23 -42.03
N GLY A 154 15.55 -11.39 -41.73
CA GLY A 154 14.21 -11.83 -41.28
C GLY A 154 13.20 -12.09 -42.40
N PHE A 155 12.07 -12.73 -42.07
CA PHE A 155 10.99 -13.08 -43.00
C PHE A 155 9.60 -12.87 -42.40
N GLN A 156 8.54 -12.93 -43.22
CA GLN A 156 7.15 -12.74 -42.78
C GLN A 156 6.31 -14.00 -42.97
N LEU A 157 5.62 -14.42 -41.92
CA LEU A 157 4.66 -15.52 -41.93
C LEU A 157 3.25 -15.03 -42.25
N LEU A 158 2.52 -15.81 -43.03
CA LEU A 158 1.09 -15.61 -43.30
C LEU A 158 0.28 -16.74 -42.69
N GLY A 159 -0.69 -16.37 -41.87
CA GLY A 159 -1.64 -17.27 -41.21
C GLY A 159 -3.08 -16.85 -41.50
N LYS A 160 -4.04 -17.46 -40.80
CA LYS A 160 -5.49 -17.26 -40.97
C LYS A 160 -5.93 -15.84 -40.59
N GLY A 161 -5.82 -14.89 -41.53
CA GLY A 161 -6.13 -13.47 -41.28
C GLY A 161 -5.07 -12.73 -40.45
N TRP A 162 -3.91 -13.35 -40.24
CA TRP A 162 -2.81 -12.82 -39.44
C TRP A 162 -1.49 -12.84 -40.21
N ARG A 163 -0.62 -11.90 -39.86
CA ARG A 163 0.75 -11.83 -40.34
C ARG A 163 1.69 -11.71 -39.15
N ALA A 164 2.75 -12.49 -39.13
CA ALA A 164 3.80 -12.42 -38.12
C ALA A 164 5.16 -12.07 -38.75
N ASP A 165 5.84 -11.08 -38.18
CA ASP A 165 7.19 -10.70 -38.59
C ASP A 165 8.21 -11.51 -37.77
N VAL A 166 9.14 -12.20 -38.42
CA VAL A 166 10.18 -13.04 -37.80
C VAL A 166 11.54 -12.40 -38.01
N GLU A 167 12.36 -12.36 -36.97
CA GLU A 167 13.72 -11.83 -37.01
C GLU A 167 14.71 -12.84 -36.40
N ARG A 168 15.92 -12.88 -36.96
CA ARG A 168 17.02 -13.72 -36.47
C ARG A 168 17.83 -12.96 -35.42
N ARG A 169 18.04 -13.56 -34.24
CA ARG A 169 18.92 -13.06 -33.18
C ARG A 169 20.39 -13.42 -33.43
N ASP A 170 21.28 -12.83 -32.66
CA ASP A 170 22.74 -12.94 -32.84
C ASP A 170 23.29 -14.37 -32.63
N GLU A 171 22.56 -15.23 -31.90
CA GLU A 171 22.85 -16.67 -31.72
C GLU A 171 22.22 -17.56 -32.81
N GLY A 172 21.56 -16.98 -33.80
CA GLY A 172 20.92 -17.71 -34.90
C GLY A 172 19.47 -18.14 -34.64
N ALA A 173 18.96 -17.98 -33.42
CA ALA A 173 17.57 -18.25 -33.05
C ALA A 173 16.57 -17.32 -33.79
N LEU A 174 15.40 -17.86 -34.13
CA LEU A 174 14.33 -17.11 -34.81
C LEU A 174 13.27 -16.71 -33.79
N LEU A 175 12.89 -15.44 -33.79
CA LEU A 175 11.95 -14.88 -32.82
C LEU A 175 10.82 -14.13 -33.53
N ILE A 176 9.59 -14.33 -33.07
CA ILE A 176 8.44 -13.54 -33.52
C ILE A 176 8.58 -12.12 -32.96
N LYS A 177 8.71 -11.15 -33.86
CA LYS A 177 8.87 -9.74 -33.49
C LYS A 177 7.54 -9.04 -33.24
N ARG A 178 6.53 -9.35 -34.07
CA ARG A 178 5.23 -8.67 -34.08
C ARG A 178 4.18 -9.51 -34.78
N VAL A 179 2.92 -9.40 -34.35
CA VAL A 179 1.75 -10.02 -35.01
C VAL A 179 0.66 -8.98 -35.33
N THR A 180 0.11 -9.01 -36.55
CA THR A 180 -0.86 -8.03 -37.04
C THR A 180 -1.96 -8.68 -37.88
N ARG A 181 -3.16 -8.11 -37.89
CA ARG A 181 -4.23 -8.57 -38.78
C ARG A 181 -3.93 -8.20 -40.23
N HIS A 182 -4.28 -9.09 -41.14
CA HIS A 182 -4.09 -8.91 -42.58
C HIS A 182 -5.34 -9.34 -43.35
N LYS A 183 -5.64 -8.63 -44.46
CA LYS A 183 -6.86 -8.83 -45.27
C LYS A 183 -6.59 -9.08 -46.77
N GLY A 184 -5.33 -9.11 -47.22
CA GLY A 184 -5.00 -9.15 -48.65
C GLY A 184 -4.44 -10.50 -49.13
N ASN A 185 -4.59 -10.77 -50.43
CA ASN A 185 -4.12 -12.00 -51.10
C ASN A 185 -3.21 -11.72 -52.32
N ASP A 186 -2.49 -10.59 -52.36
CA ASP A 186 -1.83 -10.12 -53.60
C ASP A 186 -0.28 -10.18 -53.62
N SER A 187 0.36 -10.81 -52.63
CA SER A 187 1.83 -10.93 -52.61
C SER A 187 2.27 -12.35 -52.93
N ALA A 188 3.23 -12.46 -53.86
CA ALA A 188 3.95 -13.69 -54.14
C ALA A 188 4.52 -14.29 -52.83
N PHE A 189 4.30 -15.58 -52.58
CA PHE A 189 4.68 -16.26 -51.33
C PHE A 189 5.37 -17.60 -51.62
N SER A 190 6.14 -18.09 -50.66
CA SER A 190 6.78 -19.42 -50.66
C SER A 190 6.14 -20.29 -49.59
N LEU A 191 6.10 -21.60 -49.84
CA LEU A 191 5.58 -22.58 -48.90
C LEU A 191 6.75 -23.36 -48.31
N LEU A 192 6.87 -23.40 -46.99
CA LEU A 192 7.77 -24.31 -46.32
C LEU A 192 7.02 -25.57 -45.90
N THR A 193 7.68 -26.73 -46.03
CA THR A 193 7.17 -28.03 -45.60
C THR A 193 8.16 -28.68 -44.65
N GLY A 194 7.71 -29.18 -43.51
CA GLY A 194 8.60 -29.77 -42.50
C GLY A 194 7.99 -29.67 -41.11
N ASP A 195 8.79 -29.87 -40.08
CA ASP A 195 8.34 -29.75 -38.69
C ASP A 195 8.48 -28.30 -38.21
N PHE A 196 7.37 -27.72 -37.76
CA PHE A 196 7.29 -26.33 -37.31
C PHE A 196 6.79 -26.27 -35.87
N THR A 197 7.62 -25.74 -34.97
CA THR A 197 7.28 -25.62 -33.55
C THR A 197 7.41 -24.17 -33.07
N PHE A 198 6.48 -23.78 -32.19
CA PHE A 198 6.56 -22.50 -31.48
C PHE A 198 6.98 -22.77 -30.04
N VAL A 199 8.11 -22.19 -29.64
CA VAL A 199 8.73 -22.46 -28.34
C VAL A 199 8.72 -21.24 -27.44
N ASP A 200 8.81 -21.51 -26.14
CA ASP A 200 8.97 -20.48 -25.12
C ASP A 200 10.39 -19.89 -25.19
N ALA A 201 10.48 -18.63 -25.62
CA ALA A 201 11.68 -17.82 -25.62
C ALA A 201 11.57 -16.64 -24.64
N SER A 202 10.73 -16.78 -23.61
CA SER A 202 10.66 -15.84 -22.48
C SER A 202 11.98 -15.76 -21.73
N VAL A 203 12.14 -14.71 -20.93
CA VAL A 203 13.30 -14.57 -20.07
C VAL A 203 13.43 -15.74 -19.10
N ALA A 204 12.31 -16.25 -18.58
CA ALA A 204 12.31 -17.42 -17.70
C ALA A 204 12.90 -18.66 -18.38
N ALA A 205 12.51 -18.93 -19.63
CA ALA A 205 13.03 -20.05 -20.42
C ALA A 205 14.51 -19.88 -20.78
N VAL A 206 14.95 -18.66 -21.10
CA VAL A 206 16.36 -18.39 -21.38
C VAL A 206 17.22 -18.59 -20.13
N LEU A 207 16.77 -18.12 -18.96
CA LEU A 207 17.51 -18.28 -17.70
C LEU A 207 17.55 -19.73 -17.19
N SER A 208 16.53 -20.54 -17.52
CA SER A 208 16.53 -21.97 -17.19
C SER A 208 17.34 -22.82 -18.17
N SER A 209 17.88 -22.23 -19.24
CA SER A 209 18.77 -22.94 -20.17
C SER A 209 20.06 -23.38 -19.50
N GLY A 210 20.58 -24.56 -19.90
CA GLY A 210 21.78 -25.14 -19.28
C GLY A 210 23.04 -24.26 -19.45
N SER A 211 23.11 -23.45 -20.51
CA SER A 211 24.21 -22.50 -20.71
C SER A 211 24.19 -21.35 -19.71
N GLN A 212 23.01 -20.75 -19.47
CA GLN A 212 22.85 -19.69 -18.48
C GLN A 212 23.08 -20.23 -17.06
N GLN A 213 22.51 -21.40 -16.73
CA GLN A 213 22.74 -22.03 -15.42
C GLN A 213 24.23 -22.28 -15.14
N ALA A 214 24.99 -22.71 -16.14
CA ALA A 214 26.43 -22.89 -16.01
C ALA A 214 27.18 -21.57 -15.72
N ILE A 215 26.73 -20.43 -16.28
CA ILE A 215 27.30 -19.10 -15.99
C ILE A 215 27.03 -18.69 -14.54
N LEU A 216 25.80 -18.91 -14.05
CA LEU A 216 25.47 -18.66 -12.65
C LEU A 216 26.32 -19.53 -11.73
N ASP A 217 26.37 -20.84 -11.97
CA ASP A 217 27.14 -21.79 -11.16
C ASP A 217 28.63 -21.47 -11.14
N ALA A 218 29.20 -21.03 -12.27
CA ALA A 218 30.59 -20.55 -12.32
C ALA A 218 30.78 -19.29 -11.46
N THR A 219 29.86 -18.33 -11.55
CA THR A 219 29.94 -17.08 -10.76
C THR A 219 29.80 -17.33 -9.26
N LEU A 220 28.91 -18.24 -8.87
CA LEU A 220 28.70 -18.64 -7.48
C LEU A 220 29.94 -19.33 -6.89
N ARG A 221 30.70 -20.08 -7.69
CA ARG A 221 31.96 -20.69 -7.27
C ARG A 221 33.08 -19.68 -7.11
N ASP A 222 33.15 -18.68 -7.98
CA ASP A 222 34.26 -17.71 -8.00
C ASP A 222 34.12 -16.59 -6.95
N ASN A 223 32.90 -16.16 -6.62
CA ASN A 223 32.67 -14.99 -5.75
C ASN A 223 31.88 -15.27 -4.45
N GLU A 224 31.49 -16.53 -4.19
CA GLU A 224 30.51 -16.95 -3.17
C GLU A 224 29.14 -16.22 -3.29
N SER A 225 28.04 -16.90 -2.95
CA SER A 225 26.69 -16.33 -3.14
C SER A 225 26.44 -15.16 -2.18
N TYR A 226 25.98 -14.03 -2.72
CA TYR A 226 25.54 -12.90 -1.90
C TYR A 226 24.28 -13.26 -1.11
N LEU A 227 23.37 -14.03 -1.69
CA LEU A 227 22.18 -14.50 -0.98
C LEU A 227 22.56 -15.41 0.20
N GLU A 228 23.54 -16.29 0.04
CA GLU A 228 24.05 -17.15 1.12
C GLU A 228 24.69 -16.33 2.24
N LEU A 229 25.51 -15.34 1.89
CA LEU A 229 26.13 -14.41 2.84
C LEU A 229 25.10 -13.73 3.75
N TRP A 230 23.96 -13.30 3.20
CA TRP A 230 22.88 -12.71 4.01
C TRP A 230 22.06 -13.73 4.79
N ASN A 231 22.04 -15.01 4.41
CA ASN A 231 21.44 -16.04 5.26
C ASN A 231 22.29 -16.30 6.50
N LEU A 232 23.62 -16.34 6.34
CA LEU A 232 24.54 -16.45 7.49
C LEU A 232 24.30 -15.30 8.47
N TYR A 233 24.12 -14.08 7.96
CA TYR A 233 23.75 -12.93 8.79
C TYR A 233 22.42 -13.13 9.51
N ASN A 234 21.37 -13.57 8.80
CA ASN A 234 20.05 -13.80 9.38
C ASN A 234 20.10 -14.85 10.50
N ASP A 235 20.82 -15.95 10.26
CA ASP A 235 20.98 -17.04 11.23
C ASP A 235 21.73 -16.54 12.46
N LYS A 236 22.75 -15.70 12.27
CA LYS A 236 23.49 -15.09 13.37
C LYS A 236 22.66 -14.08 14.16
N GLU A 237 21.87 -13.26 13.48
CA GLU A 237 20.91 -12.34 14.10
C GLU A 237 19.91 -13.12 14.99
N TRP A 238 19.39 -14.23 14.49
CA TRP A 238 18.50 -15.12 15.23
C TRP A 238 19.19 -15.76 16.45
N GLN A 239 20.40 -16.29 16.28
CA GLN A 239 21.20 -16.84 17.39
C GLN A 239 21.50 -15.80 18.48
N ASN A 240 21.80 -14.55 18.10
CA ASN A 240 22.05 -13.48 19.05
C ASN A 240 20.78 -13.08 19.81
N ALA A 241 19.62 -13.01 19.15
CA ALA A 241 18.35 -12.77 19.81
C ALA A 241 18.01 -13.88 20.83
N LEU A 242 18.26 -15.15 20.48
CA LEU A 242 18.12 -16.29 21.38
C LEU A 242 19.06 -16.19 22.59
N LYS A 243 20.35 -15.90 22.35
CA LYS A 243 21.35 -15.73 23.40
C LYS A 243 21.00 -14.59 24.35
N GLN A 244 20.46 -13.48 23.83
CA GLN A 244 19.94 -12.38 24.64
C GLN A 244 18.75 -12.82 25.51
N ALA A 245 17.79 -13.56 24.95
CA ALA A 245 16.65 -14.09 25.69
C ALA A 245 17.09 -15.05 26.81
N GLU A 246 18.02 -15.97 26.51
CA GLU A 246 18.59 -16.92 27.46
C GLU A 246 19.36 -16.20 28.59
N THR A 247 20.13 -15.16 28.24
CA THR A 247 20.88 -14.35 29.22
C THR A 247 19.93 -13.60 30.16
N LEU A 248 18.87 -12.99 29.62
CA LEU A 248 17.87 -12.29 30.42
C LEU A 248 17.11 -13.25 31.36
N ARG A 249 16.89 -14.49 30.92
CA ARG A 249 15.96 -15.47 31.53
C ARG A 249 14.55 -14.89 31.74
N SER A 250 13.67 -15.67 32.36
CA SER A 250 12.31 -15.26 32.69
C SER A 250 12.19 -14.74 34.12
N LEU A 251 11.26 -13.83 34.37
CA LEU A 251 10.86 -13.36 35.69
C LEU A 251 9.52 -13.99 36.06
N ARG A 252 9.49 -14.73 37.17
CA ARG A 252 8.23 -15.27 37.72
C ARG A 252 7.50 -14.21 38.53
N PHE A 253 6.22 -13.99 38.23
CA PHE A 253 5.30 -13.21 39.05
C PHE A 253 4.26 -14.12 39.70
N VAL A 254 3.76 -13.71 40.86
CA VAL A 254 2.79 -14.49 41.67
C VAL A 254 1.42 -13.84 41.73
N ASP A 255 1.33 -12.55 41.41
CA ASP A 255 0.08 -11.81 41.39
C ASP A 255 0.19 -10.62 40.42
N TRP A 256 -0.97 -10.08 40.03
CA TRP A 256 -1.08 -8.84 39.27
C TRP A 256 -2.32 -8.03 39.63
N GLU A 257 -2.20 -6.70 39.47
CA GLU A 257 -3.23 -5.70 39.76
C GLU A 257 -3.44 -4.75 38.58
N THR A 258 -4.62 -4.14 38.50
CA THR A 258 -4.90 -3.09 37.50
C THR A 258 -4.18 -1.80 37.84
N PHE A 259 -3.46 -1.21 36.90
CA PHE A 259 -2.76 0.06 37.05
C PHE A 259 -3.39 1.12 36.13
N GLU A 260 -3.95 2.18 36.71
CA GLU A 260 -4.56 3.27 35.94
C GLU A 260 -3.51 4.31 35.55
N ASP A 261 -3.14 4.30 34.27
CA ASP A 261 -2.27 5.31 33.66
C ASP A 261 -3.08 6.18 32.68
N GLY A 262 -4.08 6.89 33.23
CA GLY A 262 -4.82 7.99 32.59
C GLY A 262 -5.67 7.71 31.34
N ARG A 263 -5.25 6.82 30.43
CA ARG A 263 -5.89 6.44 29.15
C ARG A 263 -5.49 5.05 28.61
N GLU A 264 -4.45 4.40 29.16
CA GLU A 264 -3.94 3.10 28.67
C GLU A 264 -4.17 1.97 29.69
N ASN A 265 -4.55 0.78 29.20
CA ASN A 265 -4.62 -0.42 30.04
C ASN A 265 -3.20 -0.81 30.44
N ALA A 266 -2.84 -0.82 31.72
CA ALA A 266 -1.53 -1.24 32.19
C ALA A 266 -1.65 -2.12 33.43
N TRP A 267 -0.80 -3.14 33.56
CA TRP A 267 -0.89 -4.16 34.61
C TRP A 267 0.33 -4.17 35.50
N ARG A 268 0.14 -4.05 36.82
CA ARG A 268 1.19 -4.19 37.81
C ARG A 268 1.44 -5.67 38.07
N LEU A 269 2.65 -6.15 37.80
CA LEU A 269 3.08 -7.53 38.04
C LEU A 269 3.93 -7.58 39.32
N ILE A 270 3.57 -8.48 40.24
CA ILE A 270 4.23 -8.67 41.54
C ILE A 270 5.22 -9.84 41.42
N PRO A 271 6.54 -9.59 41.43
CA PRO A 271 7.56 -10.65 41.36
C PRO A 271 7.48 -11.62 42.54
N ARG A 272 7.90 -12.87 42.34
CA ARG A 272 7.90 -13.89 43.40
C ARG A 272 8.79 -13.51 44.59
N THR A 273 9.98 -12.99 44.32
CA THR A 273 10.92 -12.54 45.35
C THR A 273 11.60 -11.22 44.94
N PRO A 274 12.01 -10.37 45.91
CA PRO A 274 12.78 -9.16 45.62
C PRO A 274 14.15 -9.43 44.97
N ASP A 275 14.73 -10.61 45.21
CA ASP A 275 16.02 -11.01 44.64
C ASP A 275 15.88 -11.36 43.16
N ASP A 276 14.87 -12.16 42.79
CA ASP A 276 14.55 -12.46 41.37
C ASP A 276 14.30 -11.17 40.57
N TYR A 277 13.61 -10.20 41.19
CA TYR A 277 13.35 -8.90 40.59
C TYR A 277 14.63 -8.09 40.34
N ARG A 278 15.51 -8.02 41.34
CA ARG A 278 16.80 -7.32 41.23
C ARG A 278 17.68 -7.97 40.17
N GLU A 279 17.83 -9.29 40.19
CA GLU A 279 18.62 -10.02 39.20
C GLU A 279 18.07 -9.85 37.77
N PHE A 280 16.75 -9.87 37.58
CA PHE A 280 16.14 -9.64 36.27
C PHE A 280 16.37 -8.20 35.78
N ARG A 281 16.23 -7.21 36.67
CA ARG A 281 16.49 -5.79 36.36
C ARG A 281 17.96 -5.54 36.05
N ASP A 282 18.87 -6.13 36.81
CA ASP A 282 20.31 -6.00 36.60
C ASP A 282 20.72 -6.63 35.26
N ARG A 283 20.13 -7.76 34.88
CA ARG A 283 20.34 -8.38 33.57
C ARG A 283 19.71 -7.59 32.43
N TRP A 284 18.51 -7.04 32.62
CA TRP A 284 17.88 -6.13 31.65
C TRP A 284 18.76 -4.92 31.36
N THR A 285 19.29 -4.28 32.41
CA THR A 285 20.18 -3.13 32.26
C THR A 285 21.57 -3.51 31.71
N GLY A 286 22.11 -4.67 32.09
CA GLY A 286 23.37 -5.19 31.55
C GLY A 286 23.32 -5.57 30.07
N LEU A 287 22.14 -5.93 29.54
CA LEU A 287 21.91 -6.19 28.12
C LEU A 287 21.59 -4.91 27.31
N ASP A 288 21.55 -3.74 27.95
CA ASP A 288 21.21 -2.44 27.33
C ASP A 288 19.87 -2.46 26.56
N LEU A 289 18.89 -3.21 27.08
CA LEU A 289 17.58 -3.34 26.45
C LEU A 289 16.78 -2.04 26.57
N SER A 290 16.32 -1.52 25.42
CA SER A 290 15.52 -0.29 25.35
C SER A 290 14.19 -0.42 26.09
N SER A 291 13.58 0.71 26.47
CA SER A 291 12.23 0.74 27.08
C SER A 291 11.13 0.22 26.16
N ASN A 292 11.37 0.17 24.84
CA ASN A 292 10.40 -0.27 23.83
C ASN A 292 10.51 -1.77 23.53
N THR A 293 11.45 -2.46 24.17
CA THR A 293 11.67 -3.90 24.02
C THR A 293 10.41 -4.66 24.41
N GLN A 294 9.96 -5.54 23.53
CA GLN A 294 8.74 -6.31 23.74
C GLN A 294 9.01 -7.55 24.60
N VAL A 295 8.11 -7.81 25.54
CA VAL A 295 8.10 -8.99 26.39
C VAL A 295 6.74 -9.69 26.29
N ASP A 296 6.74 -10.99 26.44
CA ASP A 296 5.54 -11.82 26.48
C ASP A 296 5.26 -12.26 27.93
N ILE A 297 3.96 -12.44 28.22
CA ILE A 297 3.48 -13.03 29.48
C ILE A 297 2.96 -14.44 29.19
N GLY A 298 3.65 -15.44 29.70
CA GLY A 298 3.28 -16.86 29.59
C GLY A 298 2.80 -17.46 30.90
N ILE A 299 2.04 -18.55 30.79
CA ILE A 299 1.64 -19.38 31.95
C ILE A 299 2.82 -20.27 32.39
N ASN A 300 3.59 -20.75 31.42
CA ASN A 300 4.79 -21.56 31.62
C ASN A 300 6.06 -20.73 31.33
N PRO A 301 7.22 -21.11 31.92
CA PRO A 301 8.49 -20.52 31.51
C PRO A 301 8.75 -20.86 30.03
N PRO A 302 9.41 -19.96 29.27
CA PRO A 302 9.76 -20.22 27.88
C PRO A 302 10.82 -21.33 27.80
N ASP A 303 10.65 -22.25 26.85
CA ASP A 303 11.69 -23.21 26.46
C ASP A 303 12.33 -22.75 25.14
N TRP A 304 13.41 -21.98 25.25
CA TRP A 304 14.16 -21.52 24.07
C TRP A 304 14.97 -22.63 23.40
N MET A 305 15.14 -23.78 24.06
CA MET A 305 15.94 -24.91 23.56
C MET A 305 15.10 -25.83 22.66
N GLU A 306 13.83 -26.05 22.98
CA GLU A 306 12.86 -26.74 22.10
C GLU A 306 12.63 -25.95 20.80
N GLU A 307 12.66 -24.62 20.89
CA GLU A 307 12.55 -23.68 19.76
C GLU A 307 13.71 -23.74 18.74
N LEU A 308 14.83 -24.37 19.07
CA LEU A 308 15.92 -24.66 18.12
C LEU A 308 15.62 -25.84 17.20
N THR A 309 14.62 -26.67 17.52
CA THR A 309 14.49 -28.03 16.95
C THR A 309 13.15 -28.35 16.30
N THR A 310 12.10 -27.54 16.50
CA THR A 310 10.75 -27.85 16.02
C THR A 310 10.09 -26.69 15.26
N ASP A 311 9.66 -26.96 14.02
CA ASP A 311 8.80 -26.05 13.25
C ASP A 311 7.37 -25.95 13.84
N GLU A 312 7.00 -26.86 14.74
CA GLU A 312 5.64 -27.06 15.27
C GLU A 312 5.26 -26.19 16.50
N SER A 313 6.12 -25.29 16.98
CA SER A 313 5.84 -24.44 18.15
C SER A 313 4.76 -23.35 17.89
N GLU A 314 3.90 -23.52 16.89
CA GLU A 314 2.91 -22.54 16.40
C GLU A 314 1.69 -22.39 17.33
N SER A 315 1.36 -23.40 18.12
CA SER A 315 0.09 -23.46 18.85
C SER A 315 0.10 -22.84 20.26
N ALA A 316 1.27 -22.75 20.92
CA ALA A 316 1.36 -22.31 22.32
C ALA A 316 1.55 -20.79 22.50
N SER A 317 2.17 -20.08 21.53
CA SER A 317 2.56 -18.67 21.66
C SER A 317 1.58 -17.66 21.04
N ALA A 318 0.62 -18.10 20.23
CA ALA A 318 -0.29 -17.21 19.48
C ALA A 318 -1.25 -16.37 20.35
N ASN A 319 -1.23 -16.57 21.68
CA ASN A 319 -2.26 -16.08 22.58
C ASN A 319 -1.72 -15.49 23.89
N THR A 320 -0.40 -15.30 24.00
CA THR A 320 0.25 -14.64 25.13
C THR A 320 0.15 -13.11 25.03
N PRO A 321 -0.22 -12.39 26.10
CA PRO A 321 -0.17 -10.94 26.11
C PRO A 321 1.25 -10.44 25.85
N ARG A 322 1.42 -9.56 24.86
CA ARG A 322 2.68 -8.90 24.52
C ARG A 322 2.64 -7.43 24.86
N GLY A 323 3.76 -6.89 25.34
CA GLY A 323 3.85 -5.48 25.70
C GLY A 323 5.25 -5.04 26.06
N THR A 324 5.37 -3.81 26.55
CA THR A 324 6.60 -3.24 27.12
C THR A 324 6.53 -3.23 28.63
N ILE A 325 7.68 -3.05 29.30
CA ILE A 325 7.73 -2.98 30.76
C ILE A 325 8.39 -1.71 31.27
N VAL A 326 7.93 -1.28 32.45
CA VAL A 326 8.52 -0.19 33.22
C VAL A 326 8.86 -0.71 34.62
N PHE A 327 10.13 -0.58 35.00
CA PHE A 327 10.60 -0.96 36.34
C PHE A 327 10.23 0.12 37.37
N LYS A 328 9.65 -0.29 38.50
CA LYS A 328 9.40 0.56 39.68
C LYS A 328 10.33 0.16 40.84
N SER A 329 10.01 0.51 42.07
CA SER A 329 10.83 0.18 43.26
C SER A 329 10.79 -1.31 43.60
N ASP A 330 9.62 -1.93 43.48
CA ASP A 330 9.28 -3.24 44.03
C ASP A 330 8.46 -4.12 43.05
N HIS A 331 8.14 -3.60 41.86
CA HIS A 331 7.28 -4.27 40.89
C HIS A 331 7.61 -3.88 39.43
N VAL A 332 6.98 -4.57 38.50
CA VAL A 332 7.02 -4.26 37.05
C VAL A 332 5.65 -3.78 36.61
N ILE A 333 5.59 -2.70 35.84
CA ILE A 333 4.38 -2.30 35.12
C ILE A 333 4.48 -2.82 33.70
N PHE A 334 3.58 -3.71 33.32
CA PHE A 334 3.43 -4.22 31.96
C PHE A 334 2.40 -3.37 31.21
N LYS A 335 2.83 -2.78 30.10
CA LYS A 335 1.98 -2.03 29.18
C LYS A 335 1.76 -2.88 27.93
N PRO A 336 0.55 -3.45 27.70
CA PRO A 336 0.25 -4.25 26.53
C PRO A 336 0.42 -3.43 25.25
N ALA A 337 0.92 -4.08 24.19
CA ALA A 337 1.11 -3.46 22.87
C ALA A 337 -0.22 -3.08 22.18
N SER A 338 -1.35 -3.59 22.67
CA SER A 338 -2.69 -3.32 22.19
C SER A 338 -3.57 -2.88 23.35
N ASN A 339 -4.25 -1.75 23.20
CA ASN A 339 -5.12 -1.19 24.24
C ASN A 339 -6.50 -1.88 24.31
N ARG A 340 -6.66 -3.07 23.71
CA ARG A 340 -7.88 -3.87 23.83
C ARG A 340 -8.00 -4.38 25.27
N LYS A 341 -9.18 -4.19 25.88
CA LYS A 341 -9.49 -4.72 27.24
C LYS A 341 -9.31 -6.24 27.38
N SER A 342 -9.28 -6.98 26.28
CA SER A 342 -9.04 -8.43 26.26
C SER A 342 -7.58 -8.83 26.48
N VAL A 343 -6.61 -7.90 26.36
CA VAL A 343 -5.17 -8.19 26.50
C VAL A 343 -4.76 -8.00 27.96
N ARG A 344 -4.77 -9.09 28.72
CA ARG A 344 -4.40 -9.14 30.15
C ARG A 344 -3.69 -10.45 30.51
N PRO A 345 -2.87 -10.48 31.59
CA PRO A 345 -2.38 -11.73 32.16
C PRO A 345 -3.56 -12.68 32.41
N ARG A 346 -3.43 -13.92 31.93
CA ARG A 346 -4.53 -14.90 31.96
C ARG A 346 -4.72 -15.51 33.34
N GLU A 347 -3.61 -15.71 34.04
CA GLU A 347 -3.55 -16.31 35.38
C GLU A 347 -2.94 -15.32 36.38
N LYS A 348 -3.12 -15.62 37.67
CA LYS A 348 -2.59 -14.79 38.76
C LYS A 348 -1.08 -14.91 38.88
N GLU A 349 -0.55 -16.12 38.72
CA GLU A 349 0.88 -16.37 38.57
C GLU A 349 1.25 -16.60 37.10
N GLY A 350 2.52 -16.38 36.78
CA GLY A 350 3.04 -16.61 35.44
C GLY A 350 4.47 -16.13 35.27
N TRP A 351 4.89 -16.02 34.01
CA TRP A 351 6.27 -15.71 33.63
C TRP A 351 6.30 -14.56 32.63
N LEU A 352 7.24 -13.65 32.85
CA LEU A 352 7.57 -12.53 31.98
C LEU A 352 8.92 -12.80 31.32
N TYR A 353 9.00 -12.72 29.99
CA TYR A 353 10.24 -13.02 29.26
C TYR A 353 10.35 -12.26 27.94
N LEU A 354 11.55 -12.20 27.37
CA LEU A 354 11.82 -11.49 26.11
C LEU A 354 10.99 -12.09 24.96
N SER A 355 10.30 -11.24 24.20
CA SER A 355 9.49 -11.70 23.06
C SER A 355 10.36 -11.96 21.84
N LEU A 356 10.39 -13.20 21.34
CA LEU A 356 11.08 -13.58 20.10
C LEU A 356 10.16 -13.63 18.88
N ALA A 357 8.85 -13.46 19.06
CA ALA A 357 7.87 -13.62 17.99
C ALA A 357 8.02 -12.59 16.85
N GLY A 358 8.53 -11.40 17.15
CA GLY A 358 8.89 -10.39 16.14
C GLY A 358 10.00 -10.90 15.22
N HIS A 359 11.10 -11.37 15.81
CA HIS A 359 12.23 -11.98 15.08
C HIS A 359 11.79 -13.23 14.30
N ARG A 360 10.93 -14.10 14.87
CA ARG A 360 10.39 -15.28 14.15
C ARG A 360 9.59 -14.88 12.93
N THR A 361 8.68 -13.93 13.09
CA THR A 361 7.81 -13.48 12.00
C THR A 361 8.64 -12.84 10.89
N ALA A 362 9.64 -12.01 11.24
CA ALA A 362 10.58 -11.45 10.28
C ALA A 362 11.40 -12.55 9.57
N GLY A 363 11.94 -13.51 10.31
CA GLY A 363 12.68 -14.65 9.77
C GLY A 363 11.85 -15.49 8.78
N LYS A 364 10.61 -15.86 9.15
CA LYS A 364 9.68 -16.58 8.25
C LYS A 364 9.42 -15.81 6.95
N ARG A 365 9.21 -14.49 7.04
CA ARG A 365 8.98 -13.63 5.86
C ARG A 365 10.22 -13.53 4.98
N ARG A 366 11.41 -13.38 5.57
CA ARG A 366 12.69 -13.37 4.85
C ARG A 366 12.94 -14.70 4.13
N LEU A 367 12.67 -15.82 4.79
CA LEU A 367 12.80 -17.16 4.20
C LEU A 367 11.83 -17.36 3.02
N ALA A 368 10.56 -16.99 3.18
CA ALA A 368 9.57 -17.05 2.10
C ALA A 368 9.97 -16.15 0.91
N ALA A 369 10.51 -14.96 1.18
CA ALA A 369 11.02 -14.07 0.16
C ALA A 369 12.19 -14.70 -0.60
N LYS A 370 13.16 -15.29 0.11
CA LYS A 370 14.27 -16.02 -0.50
C LYS A 370 13.78 -17.16 -1.38
N GLN A 371 12.90 -18.04 -0.88
CA GLN A 371 12.36 -19.16 -1.65
C GLN A 371 11.66 -18.68 -2.93
N SER A 372 10.93 -17.56 -2.85
CA SER A 372 10.32 -16.94 -4.03
C SER A 372 11.35 -16.42 -5.03
N ILE A 373 12.42 -15.76 -4.56
CA ILE A 373 13.52 -15.27 -5.42
C ILE A 373 14.24 -16.45 -6.08
N ASP A 374 14.57 -17.49 -5.31
CA ASP A 374 15.29 -18.67 -5.77
C ASP A 374 14.50 -19.47 -6.81
N SER A 375 13.18 -19.57 -6.65
CA SER A 375 12.31 -20.24 -7.62
C SER A 375 12.20 -19.52 -8.96
N GLY A 376 12.51 -18.22 -9.01
CA GLY A 376 12.32 -17.39 -10.20
C GLY A 376 10.86 -17.28 -10.68
N LYS A 377 9.87 -17.69 -9.86
CA LYS A 377 8.46 -17.82 -10.25
C LYS A 377 7.83 -16.49 -10.70
N ARG A 378 8.20 -15.38 -10.06
CA ARG A 378 7.59 -14.05 -10.29
C ARG A 378 8.43 -13.20 -11.23
N LEU A 379 9.56 -12.69 -10.74
CA LEU A 379 10.56 -11.95 -11.53
C LEU A 379 11.81 -12.82 -11.72
N PRO A 380 11.93 -13.58 -12.83
CA PRO A 380 13.00 -14.57 -13.02
C PRO A 380 14.42 -13.99 -12.93
N GLN A 381 14.59 -12.75 -13.37
CA GLN A 381 15.88 -12.05 -13.39
C GLN A 381 16.41 -11.71 -12.00
N LEU A 382 15.54 -11.69 -10.98
CA LEU A 382 15.87 -11.09 -9.69
C LEU A 382 17.03 -11.79 -8.98
N LYS A 383 17.02 -13.13 -8.91
CA LYS A 383 18.12 -13.91 -8.33
C LYS A 383 19.46 -13.56 -8.97
N TRP A 384 19.48 -13.56 -10.30
CA TRP A 384 20.66 -13.33 -11.11
C TRP A 384 21.21 -11.92 -10.94
N LEU A 385 20.33 -10.91 -10.89
CA LEU A 385 20.71 -9.53 -10.62
C LEU A 385 21.30 -9.36 -9.20
N LEU A 386 20.74 -10.07 -8.21
CA LEU A 386 21.26 -10.07 -6.83
C LEU A 386 22.63 -10.77 -6.71
N GLU A 387 22.88 -11.80 -7.52
CA GLU A 387 24.20 -12.43 -7.63
C GLU A 387 25.16 -11.66 -8.54
N GLY A 388 24.69 -10.62 -9.23
CA GLY A 388 25.49 -9.75 -10.08
C GLY A 388 25.87 -10.37 -11.43
N VAL A 389 25.05 -11.29 -11.92
CA VAL A 389 25.15 -11.93 -13.24
C VAL A 389 24.31 -11.18 -14.27
N ALA A 390 24.79 -11.12 -15.52
CA ALA A 390 24.04 -10.50 -16.60
C ALA A 390 22.77 -11.29 -16.95
N VAL A 391 21.69 -10.57 -17.23
CA VAL A 391 20.37 -11.16 -17.50
C VAL A 391 19.83 -10.69 -18.85
N PRO A 392 19.06 -11.53 -19.56
CA PRO A 392 18.36 -11.09 -20.77
C PRO A 392 17.22 -10.14 -20.41
N ALA A 393 17.04 -9.09 -21.22
CA ALA A 393 15.96 -8.12 -21.04
C ALA A 393 14.65 -8.61 -21.70
N ALA A 394 13.55 -8.58 -20.93
CA ALA A 394 12.22 -8.88 -21.47
C ALA A 394 11.78 -7.76 -22.42
N ARG A 395 11.29 -8.10 -23.62
CA ARG A 395 10.66 -7.11 -24.50
C ARG A 395 9.27 -6.79 -23.96
N ARG A 396 8.96 -5.50 -23.85
CA ARG A 396 7.66 -5.00 -23.40
C ARG A 396 7.25 -3.78 -24.23
N ARG A 397 5.96 -3.47 -24.23
CA ARG A 397 5.47 -2.21 -24.79
C ARG A 397 6.00 -1.04 -23.95
N ARG A 398 6.58 -0.04 -24.62
CA ARG A 398 7.05 1.18 -23.96
C ARG A 398 5.85 2.00 -23.49
N ILE A 399 5.91 2.47 -22.25
CA ILE A 399 4.94 3.37 -21.63
C ILE A 399 5.50 4.78 -21.69
N ASP A 400 4.75 5.70 -22.29
CA ASP A 400 5.16 7.11 -22.32
C ASP A 400 5.05 7.73 -20.93
N GLY A 401 6.08 8.46 -20.49
CA GLY A 401 6.19 8.88 -19.10
C GLY A 401 5.32 10.06 -18.67
N LEU A 402 5.02 11.03 -19.54
CA LEU A 402 4.41 12.30 -19.11
C LEU A 402 3.03 12.55 -19.73
N THR A 403 1.99 12.22 -18.99
CA THR A 403 0.62 12.67 -19.24
C THR A 403 0.33 13.99 -18.51
N PRO A 404 -0.72 14.74 -18.88
CA PRO A 404 -1.18 15.89 -18.11
C PRO A 404 -1.40 15.57 -16.62
N TYR A 405 -1.99 14.41 -16.34
CA TYR A 405 -2.26 13.94 -14.98
C TYR A 405 -0.98 13.64 -14.18
N ALA A 406 0.03 13.04 -14.80
CA ALA A 406 1.33 12.83 -14.15
C ALA A 406 2.07 14.16 -13.89
N LYS A 407 1.95 15.14 -14.80
CA LYS A 407 2.63 16.44 -14.70
C LYS A 407 2.19 17.26 -13.47
N GLU A 408 0.92 17.16 -13.07
CA GLU A 408 0.37 17.86 -11.90
C GLU A 408 1.08 17.52 -10.58
N THR A 409 1.76 16.37 -10.50
CA THR A 409 2.51 15.98 -9.29
C THR A 409 3.80 16.78 -9.07
N PHE A 410 4.29 17.43 -10.12
CA PHE A 410 5.50 18.24 -10.06
C PHE A 410 5.17 19.69 -9.70
N LYS A 411 6.03 20.34 -8.90
CA LYS A 411 5.84 21.74 -8.52
C LYS A 411 5.68 22.64 -9.76
N GLY A 412 4.55 23.36 -9.84
CA GLY A 412 4.21 24.22 -10.98
C GLY A 412 3.99 23.48 -12.30
N GLY A 413 3.78 22.16 -12.27
CA GLY A 413 3.57 21.31 -13.46
C GLY A 413 4.81 21.12 -14.33
N LYS A 414 6.01 21.45 -13.82
CA LYS A 414 7.27 21.49 -14.58
C LYS A 414 8.32 20.54 -13.99
N PRO A 415 8.39 19.28 -14.44
CA PRO A 415 9.47 18.37 -14.05
C PRO A 415 10.82 18.78 -14.66
N THR A 416 11.91 18.46 -13.96
CA THR A 416 13.28 18.58 -14.49
C THR A 416 13.61 17.44 -15.45
N GLU A 417 14.60 17.62 -16.34
CA GLU A 417 14.97 16.58 -17.31
C GLU A 417 15.33 15.25 -16.64
N LYS A 418 16.06 15.28 -15.51
CA LYS A 418 16.36 14.06 -14.73
C LYS A 418 15.14 13.42 -14.07
N GLN A 419 14.15 14.20 -13.64
CA GLN A 419 12.89 13.65 -13.13
C GLN A 419 12.13 12.93 -14.25
N ILE A 420 12.13 13.47 -15.47
CA ILE A 420 11.52 12.84 -16.66
C ILE A 420 12.27 11.54 -17.00
N GLN A 421 13.60 11.58 -17.03
CA GLN A 421 14.43 10.40 -17.30
C GLN A 421 14.24 9.33 -16.22
N ALA A 422 14.13 9.70 -14.95
CA ALA A 422 13.89 8.77 -13.84
C ALA A 422 12.50 8.11 -13.97
N LEU A 423 11.48 8.89 -14.34
CA LEU A 423 10.13 8.36 -14.58
C LEU A 423 10.11 7.39 -15.77
N ASP A 424 10.77 7.73 -16.89
CA ASP A 424 10.88 6.85 -18.06
C ASP A 424 11.62 5.55 -17.73
N ALA A 425 12.75 5.63 -17.00
CA ALA A 425 13.49 4.46 -16.56
C ALA A 425 12.67 3.56 -15.62
N ALA A 426 11.95 4.14 -14.65
CA ALA A 426 11.08 3.40 -13.74
C ALA A 426 9.87 2.75 -14.47
N LEU A 427 9.32 3.43 -15.48
CA LEU A 427 8.19 2.92 -16.28
C LEU A 427 8.59 1.92 -17.37
N ASN A 428 9.86 1.87 -17.77
CA ASN A 428 10.28 1.05 -18.91
C ASN A 428 11.41 0.08 -18.59
N THR A 429 11.84 -0.01 -17.32
CA THR A 429 12.78 -1.05 -16.92
C THR A 429 12.17 -2.45 -17.14
N PRO A 430 12.92 -3.39 -17.75
CA PRO A 430 12.46 -4.77 -17.92
C PRO A 430 12.51 -5.58 -16.61
N ASP A 431 13.20 -5.06 -15.59
CA ASP A 431 13.51 -5.77 -14.35
C ASP A 431 13.54 -4.81 -13.15
N LEU A 432 14.64 -4.07 -12.96
CA LEU A 432 14.92 -3.23 -11.80
C LEU A 432 15.42 -1.86 -12.24
N ALA A 433 14.93 -0.80 -11.59
CA ALA A 433 15.41 0.56 -11.77
C ALA A 433 15.83 1.16 -10.42
N ILE A 434 16.85 2.01 -10.44
CA ILE A 434 17.34 2.77 -9.29
C ILE A 434 17.20 4.25 -9.58
N VAL A 435 16.48 4.94 -8.70
CA VAL A 435 16.39 6.40 -8.67
C VAL A 435 17.14 6.91 -7.46
N ILE A 436 18.30 7.53 -7.72
CA ILE A 436 19.11 8.17 -6.69
C ILE A 436 18.56 9.57 -6.51
N GLY A 437 18.06 9.87 -5.32
CA GLY A 437 17.48 11.18 -5.03
C GLY A 437 18.15 11.85 -3.84
N PRO A 438 19.13 12.72 -4.12
CA PRO A 438 19.74 13.61 -3.14
C PRO A 438 18.72 14.52 -2.42
N PRO A 439 19.09 15.15 -1.30
CA PRO A 439 18.21 16.01 -0.51
C PRO A 439 17.51 17.07 -1.36
N GLY A 440 16.18 17.17 -1.25
CA GLY A 440 15.41 18.24 -1.91
C GLY A 440 15.20 18.08 -3.42
N THR A 441 15.53 16.93 -4.02
CA THR A 441 15.43 16.70 -5.48
C THR A 441 14.05 16.27 -5.99
N GLY A 442 13.09 16.03 -5.08
CA GLY A 442 11.72 15.68 -5.43
C GLY A 442 11.47 14.18 -5.67
N LYS A 443 12.21 13.28 -5.00
CA LYS A 443 11.96 11.81 -5.00
C LYS A 443 10.48 11.44 -4.97
N THR A 444 9.76 11.95 -3.97
CA THR A 444 8.34 11.66 -3.77
C THR A 444 7.45 12.18 -4.90
N GLN A 445 7.86 13.25 -5.63
CA GLN A 445 7.14 13.71 -6.83
C GLN A 445 7.27 12.70 -7.97
N VAL A 446 8.48 12.12 -8.15
CA VAL A 446 8.70 11.05 -9.15
C VAL A 446 7.91 9.80 -8.81
N ILE A 447 7.86 9.40 -7.53
CA ILE A 447 7.03 8.26 -7.08
C ILE A 447 5.55 8.52 -7.34
N ALA A 448 5.03 9.71 -7.01
CA ALA A 448 3.63 10.07 -7.29
C ALA A 448 3.32 10.08 -8.80
N ALA A 449 4.22 10.62 -9.62
CA ALA A 449 4.08 10.61 -11.08
C ALA A 449 4.05 9.17 -11.64
N LEU A 450 4.91 8.29 -11.12
CA LEU A 450 4.97 6.88 -11.48
C LEU A 450 3.65 6.17 -11.17
N GLN A 451 3.10 6.37 -9.97
CA GLN A 451 1.80 5.79 -9.58
C GLN A 451 0.68 6.23 -10.53
N ARG A 452 0.59 7.53 -10.83
CA ARG A 452 -0.44 8.07 -11.73
C ARG A 452 -0.33 7.50 -13.15
N ARG A 453 0.89 7.35 -13.67
CA ARG A 453 1.11 6.74 -14.99
C ARG A 453 0.77 5.26 -15.04
N LEU A 454 1.13 4.50 -14.02
CA LEU A 454 0.76 3.09 -13.92
C LEU A 454 -0.76 2.93 -13.86
N ALA A 455 -1.46 3.83 -13.15
CA ALA A 455 -2.92 3.82 -13.08
C ALA A 455 -3.61 4.10 -14.41
N GLU A 456 -3.08 5.04 -15.19
CA GLU A 456 -3.57 5.30 -16.53
C GLU A 456 -3.35 4.11 -17.48
N GLU A 457 -2.25 3.37 -17.34
CA GLU A 457 -1.97 2.18 -18.15
C GLU A 457 -2.88 0.98 -17.79
N SER A 458 -3.28 0.87 -16.53
CA SER A 458 -4.10 -0.24 -16.02
C SER A 458 -5.62 -0.03 -16.12
N GLN A 459 -6.10 1.06 -16.73
CA GLN A 459 -7.54 1.42 -16.78
C GLN A 459 -8.44 0.33 -17.38
N ASP A 460 -7.92 -0.52 -18.27
CA ASP A 460 -8.68 -1.60 -18.93
C ASP A 460 -8.61 -2.96 -18.19
N GLN A 461 -7.99 -3.02 -16.99
CA GLN A 461 -7.78 -4.24 -16.20
C GLN A 461 -8.32 -4.08 -14.75
N ASN A 462 -8.36 -5.17 -13.98
CA ASN A 462 -8.67 -5.09 -12.54
C ASN A 462 -7.61 -4.22 -11.83
N LEU A 463 -8.00 -3.00 -11.47
CA LEU A 463 -7.15 -1.93 -10.93
C LEU A 463 -6.67 -2.20 -9.49
N SER A 464 -7.36 -3.05 -8.74
CA SER A 464 -7.13 -3.23 -7.29
C SER A 464 -5.74 -3.79 -6.96
N GLY A 465 -4.98 -3.03 -6.16
CA GLY A 465 -3.72 -3.47 -5.56
C GLY A 465 -2.60 -3.84 -6.53
N GLN A 466 -2.47 -3.20 -7.69
CA GLN A 466 -1.43 -3.52 -8.67
C GLN A 466 -0.04 -2.97 -8.31
N VAL A 467 0.03 -1.93 -7.46
CA VAL A 467 1.27 -1.25 -7.08
C VAL A 467 1.48 -1.32 -5.57
N LEU A 468 2.62 -1.89 -5.15
CA LEU A 468 3.09 -1.84 -3.77
C LEU A 468 4.09 -0.69 -3.60
N ILE A 469 3.85 0.15 -2.61
CA ILE A 469 4.83 1.11 -2.11
C ILE A 469 5.33 0.61 -0.77
N SER A 470 6.64 0.49 -0.66
CA SER A 470 7.28 0.07 0.58
C SER A 470 8.37 1.01 1.02
N SER A 471 8.66 1.00 2.31
CA SER A 471 9.82 1.67 2.89
C SER A 471 10.24 0.98 4.17
N PHE A 472 11.43 1.29 4.66
CA PHE A 472 11.93 0.80 5.94
C PHE A 472 11.20 1.46 7.14
N GLN A 473 10.84 2.74 7.03
CA GLN A 473 10.19 3.50 8.11
C GLN A 473 8.70 3.75 7.83
N HIS A 474 7.87 3.75 8.89
CA HIS A 474 6.45 4.09 8.79
C HIS A 474 6.23 5.49 8.19
N ASP A 475 6.87 6.53 8.74
CA ASP A 475 6.75 7.90 8.26
C ASP A 475 7.11 8.05 6.77
N ALA A 476 8.07 7.26 6.27
CA ALA A 476 8.47 7.31 4.86
C ALA A 476 7.41 6.68 3.95
N VAL A 477 6.75 5.61 4.39
CA VAL A 477 5.57 5.07 3.70
C VAL A 477 4.47 6.12 3.65
N ASP A 478 4.14 6.73 4.78
CA ASP A 478 3.04 7.70 4.86
C ASP A 478 3.32 8.92 3.96
N ASN A 479 4.53 9.47 3.98
CA ASN A 479 4.94 10.55 3.06
C ASN A 479 4.82 10.19 1.58
N ALA A 480 5.06 8.93 1.21
CA ALA A 480 4.92 8.45 -0.16
C ALA A 480 3.45 8.24 -0.58
N LEU A 481 2.56 7.94 0.37
CA LEU A 481 1.12 7.77 0.17
C LEU A 481 0.33 9.08 0.27
N ASP A 482 0.76 10.06 1.08
CA ASP A 482 0.07 11.35 1.22
C ASP A 482 -0.08 12.08 -0.12
N ARG A 483 0.83 11.80 -1.06
CA ARG A 483 0.84 12.37 -2.41
C ARG A 483 0.23 11.45 -3.47
N SER A 484 -0.21 10.25 -3.07
CA SER A 484 -0.92 9.32 -3.95
C SER A 484 -2.40 9.66 -3.97
N ASP A 485 -2.75 10.66 -4.77
CA ASP A 485 -4.14 10.84 -5.22
C ASP A 485 -4.21 10.27 -6.63
N VAL A 486 -4.57 8.99 -6.71
CA VAL A 486 -4.60 8.19 -7.95
C VAL A 486 -6.06 7.93 -8.32
N LEU A 487 -6.47 8.41 -9.49
CA LEU A 487 -7.86 8.38 -9.98
C LEU A 487 -8.88 8.99 -9.00
N GLY A 488 -8.45 9.91 -8.12
CA GLY A 488 -9.32 10.53 -7.12
C GLY A 488 -9.46 9.73 -5.83
N LEU A 489 -8.76 8.58 -5.70
CA LEU A 489 -8.79 7.71 -4.52
C LEU A 489 -7.47 7.80 -3.72
N PRO A 490 -7.53 7.69 -2.40
CA PRO A 490 -6.34 7.59 -1.58
C PRO A 490 -5.75 6.17 -1.64
N ALA A 491 -4.46 6.03 -1.32
CA ALA A 491 -3.85 4.71 -1.19
C ALA A 491 -4.28 4.01 0.11
N THR A 492 -4.26 2.67 0.08
CA THR A 492 -4.53 1.88 1.28
C THR A 492 -3.25 1.63 2.08
N ARG A 493 -3.26 1.96 3.37
CA ARG A 493 -2.15 1.72 4.30
C ARG A 493 -2.29 0.36 4.99
N ILE A 494 -1.21 -0.43 4.99
CA ILE A 494 -1.15 -1.71 5.69
C ILE A 494 -0.09 -1.69 6.78
N GLY A 495 -0.56 -1.75 8.01
CA GLY A 495 0.29 -1.84 9.19
C GLY A 495 0.57 -0.47 9.81
N GLY A 496 0.00 -0.26 10.98
CA GLY A 496 0.23 0.84 11.92
C GLY A 496 0.06 0.31 13.34
N LYS A 497 0.39 1.08 14.37
CA LYS A 497 0.07 0.66 15.74
C LYS A 497 -1.45 0.58 15.86
N ARG A 498 -2.00 -0.62 16.05
CA ARG A 498 -3.45 -0.81 16.29
C ARG A 498 -3.85 -0.06 17.57
N GLY A 499 -4.30 1.18 17.40
CA GLY A 499 -4.67 2.08 18.49
C GLY A 499 -4.17 3.53 18.33
N SER A 500 -3.25 3.84 17.41
CA SER A 500 -3.05 5.22 16.93
C SER A 500 -3.93 5.43 15.69
N GLY A 501 -4.50 6.63 15.53
CA GLY A 501 -5.35 7.01 14.39
C GLY A 501 -4.63 7.10 13.04
N ASP A 502 -3.61 6.27 12.80
CA ASP A 502 -2.76 6.33 11.60
C ASP A 502 -3.46 5.72 10.36
N ASP A 503 -4.28 4.67 10.52
CA ASP A 503 -5.10 4.14 9.41
C ASP A 503 -6.22 5.14 9.05
N GLU A 504 -6.71 5.93 10.02
CA GLU A 504 -7.64 7.05 9.79
C GLU A 504 -6.96 8.26 9.12
N ALA A 505 -5.63 8.38 9.21
CA ALA A 505 -4.90 9.59 8.81
C ALA A 505 -4.91 9.85 7.30
N LEU A 506 -5.06 8.83 6.45
CA LEU A 506 -5.15 9.01 5.00
C LEU A 506 -6.58 9.18 4.50
N ILE A 507 -7.51 8.37 5.02
CA ILE A 507 -8.90 8.40 4.55
C ILE A 507 -9.67 9.59 5.11
N VAL A 508 -9.46 9.97 6.38
CA VAL A 508 -10.27 11.03 7.01
C VAL A 508 -10.04 12.38 6.32
N PRO A 509 -8.80 12.84 6.07
CA PRO A 509 -8.58 14.06 5.30
C PRO A 509 -9.10 13.97 3.86
N TRP A 510 -9.06 12.79 3.25
CA TRP A 510 -9.65 12.59 1.92
C TRP A 510 -11.18 12.70 1.96
N LEU A 511 -11.85 12.07 2.92
CA LEU A 511 -13.30 12.16 3.12
C LEU A 511 -13.72 13.60 3.36
N GLU A 512 -13.04 14.32 4.25
CA GLU A 512 -13.32 15.73 4.53
C GLU A 512 -13.17 16.61 3.28
N ARG A 513 -12.14 16.37 2.47
CA ARG A 513 -11.92 17.07 1.20
C ARG A 513 -13.02 16.77 0.18
N GLN A 514 -13.37 15.49 0.00
CA GLN A 514 -14.41 15.07 -0.94
C GLN A 514 -15.78 15.56 -0.52
N THR A 515 -16.12 15.45 0.77
CA THR A 515 -17.35 16.02 1.32
C THR A 515 -17.41 17.52 1.06
N SER A 516 -16.34 18.26 1.36
CA SER A 516 -16.32 19.72 1.15
C SER A 516 -16.53 20.08 -0.33
N TYR A 517 -15.86 19.37 -1.23
CA TYR A 517 -16.01 19.54 -2.67
C TYR A 517 -17.43 19.21 -3.16
N LEU A 518 -18.02 18.11 -2.67
CA LEU A 518 -19.38 17.71 -3.00
C LEU A 518 -20.39 18.72 -2.45
N GLN A 519 -20.21 19.23 -1.24
CA GLN A 519 -21.07 20.24 -0.63
C GLN A 519 -21.06 21.55 -1.42
N GLU A 520 -19.91 22.01 -1.90
CA GLU A 520 -19.81 23.20 -2.77
C GLU A 520 -20.56 22.99 -4.09
N LYS A 521 -20.40 21.81 -4.70
CA LYS A 521 -21.15 21.44 -5.91
C LYS A 521 -22.64 21.34 -5.67
N VAL A 522 -23.06 20.72 -4.56
CA VAL A 522 -24.46 20.60 -4.16
C VAL A 522 -25.04 22.00 -3.96
N ALA A 523 -24.34 22.90 -3.26
CA ALA A 523 -24.79 24.29 -3.10
C ALA A 523 -24.99 25.02 -4.44
N THR A 524 -24.03 24.87 -5.36
CA THR A 524 -24.11 25.45 -6.71
C THR A 524 -25.31 24.92 -7.52
N GLU A 525 -25.64 23.64 -7.38
CA GLU A 525 -26.81 23.06 -8.05
C GLU A 525 -28.13 23.42 -7.35
N TYR A 526 -28.14 23.55 -6.01
CA TYR A 526 -29.31 24.00 -5.24
C TYR A 526 -29.67 25.46 -5.52
N GLU A 527 -28.70 26.32 -5.86
CA GLU A 527 -28.98 27.68 -6.37
C GLU A 527 -29.73 27.66 -7.71
N LYS A 528 -29.46 26.66 -8.57
CA LYS A 528 -30.14 26.50 -9.86
C LYS A 528 -31.54 25.89 -9.71
N TYR A 529 -31.75 25.08 -8.67
CA TYR A 529 -32.99 24.31 -8.45
C TYR A 529 -33.50 24.45 -7.00
N PRO A 530 -34.14 25.59 -6.63
CA PRO A 530 -34.64 25.84 -5.29
C PRO A 530 -35.63 24.78 -4.76
N GLU A 531 -36.32 24.08 -5.66
CA GLU A 531 -37.24 22.97 -5.33
C GLU A 531 -36.55 21.80 -4.60
N LEU A 532 -35.24 21.62 -4.77
CA LEU A 532 -34.46 20.60 -4.07
C LEU A 532 -34.43 20.84 -2.55
N LYS A 533 -34.42 22.11 -2.12
CA LYS A 533 -34.49 22.47 -0.69
C LYS A 533 -35.79 21.96 -0.07
N LYS A 534 -36.90 22.03 -0.81
CA LYS A 534 -38.18 21.54 -0.35
C LYS A 534 -38.22 20.00 -0.27
N LEU A 535 -37.58 19.32 -1.21
CA LEU A 535 -37.39 17.86 -1.16
C LEU A 535 -36.57 17.43 0.05
N LYS A 536 -35.50 18.17 0.38
CA LYS A 536 -34.69 17.93 1.57
C LYS A 536 -35.51 18.05 2.85
N GLU A 537 -36.27 19.14 3.02
CA GLU A 537 -37.16 19.33 4.17
C GLU A 537 -38.16 18.17 4.33
N ILE A 538 -38.68 17.64 3.22
CA ILE A 538 -39.60 16.49 3.22
C ILE A 538 -38.87 15.22 3.65
N SER A 539 -37.68 14.95 3.11
CA SER A 539 -36.85 13.80 3.48
C SER A 539 -36.45 13.81 4.96
N GLU A 540 -36.02 14.97 5.49
CA GLU A 540 -35.69 15.16 6.91
C GLU A 540 -36.92 14.91 7.79
N THR A 541 -38.09 15.40 7.39
CA THR A 541 -39.35 15.17 8.13
C THR A 541 -39.73 13.69 8.13
N MET A 542 -39.60 13.00 7.00
CA MET A 542 -39.83 11.54 6.90
C MET A 542 -38.87 10.75 7.79
N ALA A 543 -37.58 11.08 7.77
CA ALA A 543 -36.57 10.45 8.62
C ALA A 543 -36.87 10.68 10.10
N PHE A 544 -37.26 11.90 10.48
CA PHE A 544 -37.61 12.22 11.86
C PHE A 544 -38.85 11.45 12.32
N ILE A 545 -39.90 11.32 11.50
CA ILE A 545 -41.08 10.50 11.83
C ILE A 545 -40.72 9.02 12.05
N ARG A 546 -39.77 8.47 11.29
CA ARG A 546 -39.34 7.07 11.43
C ARG A 546 -38.63 6.80 12.76
N VAL A 547 -37.88 7.80 13.25
CA VAL A 547 -37.04 7.66 14.45
C VAL A 547 -37.73 8.17 15.71
N ALA A 548 -38.45 9.29 15.61
CA ALA A 548 -39.14 9.92 16.73
C ALA A 548 -40.48 9.25 17.00
N GLY A 549 -40.66 8.70 18.21
CA GLY A 549 -41.94 8.18 18.67
C GLY A 549 -42.93 9.32 18.93
N TYR A 550 -43.75 9.66 17.94
CA TYR A 550 -44.74 10.73 18.03
C TYR A 550 -46.12 10.24 18.44
N GLU A 551 -46.71 10.89 19.45
CA GLU A 551 -48.13 10.75 19.77
C GLU A 551 -49.00 10.88 18.50
N PRO A 552 -50.09 10.08 18.34
CA PRO A 552 -50.85 9.99 17.09
C PRO A 552 -51.28 11.35 16.50
N TYR A 553 -51.58 12.32 17.36
CA TYR A 553 -51.92 13.68 16.95
C TYR A 553 -50.73 14.44 16.32
N ARG A 554 -49.55 14.39 16.96
CA ARG A 554 -48.34 15.03 16.42
C ARG A 554 -47.85 14.32 15.15
N LEU A 555 -47.98 13.00 15.10
CA LEU A 555 -47.68 12.22 13.89
C LEU A 555 -48.56 12.67 12.71
N ALA A 556 -49.85 12.90 12.95
CA ALA A 556 -50.77 13.41 11.94
C ALA A 556 -50.35 14.81 11.44
N GLU A 557 -49.96 15.73 12.33
CA GLU A 557 -49.46 17.07 11.95
C GLU A 557 -48.19 17.00 11.08
N GLU A 558 -47.23 16.14 11.42
CA GLU A 558 -46.00 16.00 10.62
C GLU A 558 -46.26 15.35 9.25
N LEU A 559 -47.17 14.38 9.17
CA LEU A 559 -47.59 13.79 7.89
C LEU A 559 -48.36 14.79 7.01
N GLU A 560 -49.15 15.70 7.60
CA GLU A 560 -49.77 16.81 6.87
C GLU A 560 -48.73 17.77 6.28
N LYS A 561 -47.65 18.08 7.00
CA LYS A 561 -46.54 18.89 6.48
C LYS A 561 -45.87 18.23 5.27
N ILE A 562 -45.66 16.91 5.32
CA ILE A 562 -45.15 16.15 4.17
C ILE A 562 -46.11 16.26 2.98
N LEU A 563 -47.40 16.01 3.21
CA LEU A 563 -48.42 16.08 2.16
C LEU A 563 -48.50 17.47 1.50
N ALA A 564 -48.47 18.54 2.31
CA ALA A 564 -48.43 19.91 1.82
C ALA A 564 -47.13 20.22 1.07
N GLY A 565 -46.00 19.72 1.58
CA GLY A 565 -44.69 19.87 0.96
C GLY A 565 -44.64 19.26 -0.43
N VAL A 566 -45.17 18.04 -0.62
CA VAL A 566 -45.14 17.43 -1.95
C VAL A 566 -46.16 18.05 -2.90
N LYS A 567 -47.32 18.53 -2.42
CA LYS A 567 -48.24 19.32 -3.26
C LYS A 567 -47.59 20.58 -3.83
N ALA A 568 -46.76 21.27 -3.04
CA ALA A 568 -46.02 22.43 -3.53
C ALA A 568 -45.02 22.09 -4.66
N LEU A 569 -44.55 20.84 -4.71
CA LEU A 569 -43.63 20.35 -5.74
C LEU A 569 -44.33 19.98 -7.06
N GLU A 570 -45.67 19.87 -7.08
CA GLU A 570 -46.44 19.63 -8.31
C GLU A 570 -46.28 20.78 -9.32
N ALA A 571 -46.21 22.02 -8.82
CA ALA A 571 -45.95 23.22 -9.64
C ALA A 571 -44.59 23.17 -10.36
N HIS A 572 -43.68 22.33 -9.87
CA HIS A 572 -42.34 22.10 -10.39
C HIS A 572 -42.26 20.75 -11.15
N GLY A 573 -43.42 20.14 -11.42
CA GLY A 573 -43.61 18.94 -12.22
C GLY A 573 -43.49 17.62 -11.48
N LEU A 574 -43.25 17.60 -10.15
CA LEU A 574 -43.24 16.36 -9.37
C LEU A 574 -44.66 16.00 -8.92
N ILE A 575 -45.38 15.28 -9.78
CA ILE A 575 -46.77 14.88 -9.55
C ILE A 575 -46.83 13.54 -8.83
N ILE A 576 -47.49 13.49 -7.66
CA ILE A 576 -47.79 12.25 -6.93
C ILE A 576 -49.02 11.56 -7.57
N PRO A 577 -49.06 10.23 -7.64
CA PRO A 577 -50.28 9.49 -7.97
C PRO A 577 -51.42 9.80 -6.99
N PRO A 578 -52.63 10.14 -7.47
CA PRO A 578 -53.79 10.43 -6.60
C PRO A 578 -54.12 9.32 -5.59
N SER A 579 -53.72 8.07 -5.88
CA SER A 579 -53.89 6.93 -4.96
C SER A 579 -53.08 7.08 -3.68
N ILE A 580 -51.80 7.50 -3.76
CA ILE A 580 -50.93 7.65 -2.58
C ILE A 580 -51.38 8.86 -1.76
N GLU A 581 -51.78 9.94 -2.44
CA GLU A 581 -52.31 11.13 -1.78
C GLU A 581 -53.57 10.83 -0.96
N ALA A 582 -54.52 10.08 -1.54
CA ALA A 582 -55.73 9.65 -0.86
C ALA A 582 -55.44 8.71 0.32
N GLN A 583 -54.55 7.73 0.13
CA GLN A 583 -54.15 6.79 1.18
C GLN A 583 -53.47 7.49 2.36
N LEU A 584 -52.60 8.47 2.10
CA LEU A 584 -51.94 9.26 3.15
C LEU A 584 -52.97 10.12 3.91
N GLY A 585 -53.90 10.76 3.18
CA GLY A 585 -55.00 11.52 3.78
C GLY A 585 -55.93 10.66 4.66
N ASP A 586 -56.27 9.46 4.20
CA ASP A 586 -57.08 8.52 4.97
C ASP A 586 -56.37 8.06 6.25
N TYR A 587 -55.05 7.83 6.16
CA TYR A 587 -54.23 7.45 7.31
C TYR A 587 -54.11 8.58 8.34
N ILE A 588 -53.92 9.83 7.91
CA ILE A 588 -53.94 11.02 8.78
C ILE A 588 -55.28 11.12 9.53
N ASN A 589 -56.40 10.93 8.83
CA ASN A 589 -57.73 10.93 9.44
C ASN A 589 -57.93 9.78 10.44
N GLU A 590 -57.39 8.61 10.16
CA GLU A 590 -57.38 7.45 11.06
C GLU A 590 -56.63 7.76 12.36
N LEU A 591 -55.46 8.41 12.26
CA LEU A 591 -54.65 8.82 13.42
C LEU A 591 -55.41 9.81 14.32
N TYR A 592 -56.06 10.83 13.75
CA TYR A 592 -56.89 11.76 14.54
C TYR A 592 -58.05 11.06 15.28
N ARG A 593 -58.72 10.09 14.64
CA ARG A 593 -59.80 9.31 15.27
C ARG A 593 -59.29 8.40 16.38
N SER A 594 -58.09 7.82 16.21
CA SER A 594 -57.49 6.93 17.21
C SER A 594 -57.17 7.67 18.53
N HIS A 595 -56.75 8.93 18.45
CA HIS A 595 -56.46 9.78 19.62
C HIS A 595 -57.70 9.98 20.50
N GLN A 596 -58.86 10.24 19.88
CA GLN A 596 -60.14 10.46 20.59
C GLN A 596 -60.66 9.19 21.30
N SER A 597 -60.39 8.00 20.75
CA SER A 597 -60.85 6.74 21.37
C SER A 597 -59.96 6.29 22.54
N THR A 598 -58.67 6.63 22.51
CA THR A 598 -57.70 6.22 23.53
C THR A 598 -57.89 6.96 24.85
N GLN A 599 -58.24 8.26 24.82
CA GLN A 599 -58.57 9.03 26.03
C GLN A 599 -59.75 8.42 26.81
N ASN A 600 -60.79 7.94 26.11
CA ASN A 600 -61.97 7.32 26.74
C ASN A 600 -61.71 5.93 27.35
N LYS A 601 -60.63 5.23 26.94
CA LYS A 601 -60.30 3.87 27.39
C LYS A 601 -59.43 3.86 28.66
N VAL A 602 -58.53 4.84 28.80
CA VAL A 602 -57.61 4.95 29.95
C VAL A 602 -58.35 5.21 31.27
N GLU A 603 -59.40 6.05 31.28
CA GLU A 603 -60.21 6.31 32.47
C GLU A 603 -60.95 5.06 32.98
N ARG A 604 -61.36 4.16 32.06
CA ARG A 604 -62.09 2.93 32.42
C ARG A 604 -61.16 1.83 32.97
N SER A 605 -59.93 1.73 32.47
CA SER A 605 -58.95 0.68 32.84
C SER A 605 -58.40 0.82 34.27
N HIS A 606 -58.27 2.04 34.82
CA HIS A 606 -57.72 2.23 36.16
C HIS A 606 -58.64 1.68 37.28
N SER A 607 -59.96 1.73 37.08
CA SER A 607 -60.95 1.26 38.06
C SER A 607 -60.99 -0.28 38.19
N VAL A 608 -60.85 -1.01 37.07
CA VAL A 608 -60.91 -2.48 37.04
C VAL A 608 -59.61 -3.12 37.50
N LEU A 609 -58.45 -2.51 37.20
CA LEU A 609 -57.15 -3.00 37.64
C LEU A 609 -57.05 -3.10 39.16
N ARG A 610 -57.68 -2.17 39.91
CA ARG A 610 -57.77 -2.25 41.37
C ARG A 610 -58.53 -3.50 41.82
N LYS A 611 -59.63 -3.84 41.14
CA LYS A 611 -60.45 -5.02 41.44
C LYS A 611 -59.75 -6.33 41.08
N ILE A 612 -59.07 -6.38 39.92
CA ILE A 612 -58.29 -7.55 39.50
C ILE A 612 -57.14 -7.82 40.48
N ARG A 613 -56.36 -6.78 40.85
CA ARG A 613 -55.24 -6.92 41.78
C ARG A 613 -55.67 -7.38 43.18
N ALA A 614 -56.92 -7.09 43.57
CA ALA A 614 -57.46 -7.45 44.86
C ALA A 614 -57.81 -8.95 45.01
N LEU A 615 -57.84 -9.73 43.93
CA LEU A 615 -58.01 -11.19 44.03
C LEU A 615 -56.90 -11.83 44.87
N ARG A 616 -57.28 -12.75 45.77
CA ARG A 616 -56.39 -13.38 46.75
C ARG A 616 -55.69 -14.59 46.17
N GLU A 617 -54.39 -14.71 46.41
CA GLU A 617 -53.52 -15.74 45.79
C GLU A 617 -53.08 -16.83 46.78
N THR A 618 -53.27 -16.61 48.08
CA THR A 618 -52.92 -17.59 49.12
C THR A 618 -54.15 -17.99 49.93
N GLU A 619 -54.17 -19.22 50.41
CA GLU A 619 -55.27 -19.79 51.19
C GLU A 619 -55.62 -18.93 52.42
N THR A 620 -54.60 -18.52 53.19
CA THR A 620 -54.79 -17.65 54.37
C THR A 620 -55.46 -16.31 54.03
N SER A 621 -55.05 -15.67 52.93
CA SER A 621 -55.62 -14.39 52.49
C SER A 621 -56.99 -14.55 51.84
N PHE A 622 -57.27 -15.72 51.26
CA PHE A 622 -58.56 -16.00 50.63
C PHE A 622 -59.64 -16.25 51.70
N LEU A 623 -59.28 -16.89 52.82
CA LEU A 623 -60.18 -17.07 53.98
C LEU A 623 -60.64 -15.74 54.62
N ASP A 624 -59.88 -14.65 54.45
CA ASP A 624 -60.19 -13.35 55.05
C ASP A 624 -61.29 -12.61 54.27
N ASP A 625 -61.10 -12.38 52.96
CA ASP A 625 -62.07 -11.68 52.10
C ASP A 625 -62.07 -12.14 50.63
N GLY A 626 -61.56 -13.35 50.34
CA GLY A 626 -61.45 -13.90 48.99
C GLY A 626 -62.76 -13.91 48.19
N PRO A 627 -63.86 -14.47 48.74
CA PRO A 627 -65.16 -14.52 48.08
C PRO A 627 -65.70 -13.14 47.71
N ASP A 628 -65.58 -12.17 48.62
CA ASP A 628 -65.99 -10.77 48.40
C ASP A 628 -65.23 -10.13 47.24
N ARG A 629 -63.92 -10.37 47.14
CA ARG A 629 -63.09 -9.83 46.04
C ARG A 629 -63.42 -10.48 44.69
N ALA A 630 -63.74 -11.77 44.68
CA ALA A 630 -64.21 -12.44 43.47
C ALA A 630 -65.55 -11.87 43.00
N TRP A 631 -66.50 -11.63 43.93
CA TRP A 631 -67.79 -11.02 43.63
C TRP A 631 -67.68 -9.57 43.14
N ASP A 632 -66.78 -8.79 43.75
CA ASP A 632 -66.50 -7.40 43.39
C ASP A 632 -66.03 -7.24 41.95
N LEU A 633 -65.21 -8.19 41.48
CA LEU A 633 -64.72 -8.27 40.12
C LEU A 633 -65.80 -8.80 39.16
N LEU A 634 -66.52 -9.86 39.56
CA LEU A 634 -67.62 -10.45 38.80
C LEU A 634 -68.70 -9.41 38.47
N SER A 635 -69.11 -8.63 39.47
CA SER A 635 -70.12 -7.57 39.32
C SER A 635 -69.67 -6.45 38.38
N TRP A 636 -68.38 -6.08 38.42
CA TRP A 636 -67.83 -5.09 37.51
C TRP A 636 -67.79 -5.62 36.07
N LEU A 637 -67.35 -6.87 35.88
CA LEU A 637 -67.27 -7.51 34.56
C LEU A 637 -68.66 -7.66 33.93
N LYS A 638 -69.68 -8.13 34.69
CA LYS A 638 -71.06 -8.25 34.19
C LYS A 638 -71.65 -6.91 33.72
N ARG A 639 -71.28 -5.78 34.35
CA ARG A 639 -71.80 -4.43 34.00
C ARG A 639 -71.05 -3.74 32.87
N ASN A 640 -69.71 -3.82 32.88
CA ASN A 640 -68.86 -2.98 32.02
C ASN A 640 -68.15 -3.75 30.90
N ALA A 641 -68.16 -5.09 30.95
CA ALA A 641 -67.53 -5.96 29.97
C ALA A 641 -68.56 -6.98 29.42
N PRO A 642 -69.48 -6.56 28.52
CA PRO A 642 -70.55 -7.41 27.98
C PRO A 642 -70.07 -8.60 27.12
N ARG A 643 -68.76 -8.73 26.88
CA ARG A 643 -68.08 -9.86 26.21
C ARG A 643 -67.06 -10.55 27.11
N ALA A 644 -67.19 -10.46 28.43
CA ALA A 644 -66.32 -11.19 29.34
C ALA A 644 -66.46 -12.71 29.14
N ASP A 645 -65.35 -13.42 29.34
CA ASP A 645 -65.27 -14.87 29.12
C ASP A 645 -66.25 -15.62 30.05
N GLY A 646 -67.08 -16.49 29.47
CA GLY A 646 -68.11 -17.22 30.21
C GLY A 646 -67.52 -18.22 31.22
N GLU A 647 -66.35 -18.80 30.94
CA GLU A 647 -65.64 -19.68 31.87
C GLU A 647 -65.08 -18.89 33.05
N LEU A 648 -64.56 -17.69 32.80
CA LEU A 648 -64.11 -16.79 33.86
C LEU A 648 -65.28 -16.35 34.75
N LEU A 649 -66.40 -15.95 34.15
CA LEU A 649 -67.57 -15.48 34.89
C LEU A 649 -68.14 -16.60 35.78
N SER A 650 -68.27 -17.81 35.24
CA SER A 650 -68.74 -18.98 36.00
C SER A 650 -67.75 -19.40 37.09
N PHE A 651 -66.44 -19.36 36.82
CA PHE A 651 -65.42 -19.64 37.81
C PHE A 651 -65.40 -18.61 38.95
N LEU A 652 -65.49 -17.31 38.64
CA LEU A 652 -65.58 -16.26 39.65
C LEU A 652 -66.86 -16.35 40.47
N GLU A 653 -67.98 -16.78 39.87
CA GLU A 653 -69.24 -17.04 40.58
C GLU A 653 -69.09 -18.22 41.54
N GLN A 654 -68.48 -19.33 41.10
CA GLN A 654 -68.18 -20.48 41.95
C GLN A 654 -67.24 -20.12 43.12
N ILE A 655 -66.18 -19.35 42.85
CA ILE A 655 -65.21 -18.92 43.86
C ILE A 655 -65.83 -17.90 44.83
N ALA A 656 -66.74 -17.05 44.36
CA ALA A 656 -67.47 -16.10 45.21
C ALA A 656 -68.47 -16.77 46.16
N ASP A 657 -68.95 -17.97 45.83
CA ASP A 657 -69.91 -18.72 46.65
C ASP A 657 -69.25 -19.76 47.59
N THR A 658 -67.91 -19.84 47.64
CA THR A 658 -67.18 -20.87 48.40
C THR A 658 -66.43 -20.26 49.60
N GLU A 659 -66.58 -20.84 50.80
CA GLU A 659 -65.86 -20.40 52.01
C GLU A 659 -64.39 -20.87 52.09
N GLN A 660 -64.04 -21.99 51.46
CA GLN A 660 -62.68 -22.54 51.41
C GLN A 660 -62.33 -23.01 50.00
N VAL A 661 -61.18 -22.57 49.46
CA VAL A 661 -60.72 -22.95 48.11
C VAL A 661 -59.49 -23.84 48.23
N ASP A 662 -59.51 -24.96 47.51
CA ASP A 662 -58.38 -25.88 47.46
C ASP A 662 -57.20 -25.31 46.66
N GLN A 663 -56.02 -25.96 46.76
CA GLN A 663 -54.83 -25.49 46.04
C GLN A 663 -55.04 -25.44 44.52
N SER A 664 -55.92 -26.29 43.97
CA SER A 664 -56.25 -26.29 42.53
C SER A 664 -57.04 -25.04 42.14
N GLY A 665 -58.08 -24.68 42.89
CA GLY A 665 -58.89 -23.49 42.67
C GLY A 665 -58.10 -22.20 42.84
N LEU A 666 -57.23 -22.10 43.84
CA LEU A 666 -56.33 -20.94 44.01
C LEU A 666 -55.39 -20.78 42.81
N LYS A 667 -54.85 -21.88 42.30
CA LYS A 667 -53.99 -21.85 41.11
C LYS A 667 -54.74 -21.39 39.87
N GLN A 668 -56.01 -21.80 39.71
CA GLN A 668 -56.88 -21.29 38.64
C GLN A 668 -57.21 -19.81 38.81
N LEU A 669 -57.46 -19.33 40.03
CA LEU A 669 -57.73 -17.93 40.33
C LEU A 669 -56.52 -17.03 40.03
N VAL A 670 -55.31 -17.48 40.38
CA VAL A 670 -54.05 -16.82 39.98
C VAL A 670 -53.90 -16.79 38.46
N GLY A 671 -54.20 -17.90 37.78
CA GLY A 671 -54.18 -17.98 36.32
C GLY A 671 -55.11 -16.95 35.66
N TRP A 672 -56.35 -16.85 36.14
CA TRP A 672 -57.32 -15.88 35.66
C TRP A 672 -56.95 -14.44 36.01
N LYS A 673 -56.44 -14.20 37.23
CA LYS A 673 -55.94 -12.89 37.65
C LYS A 673 -54.83 -12.40 36.72
N ASN A 674 -53.84 -13.25 36.42
CA ASN A 674 -52.74 -12.88 35.54
C ASN A 674 -53.23 -12.58 34.13
N ARG A 675 -54.12 -13.41 33.57
CA ARG A 675 -54.71 -13.17 32.24
C ARG A 675 -55.49 -11.85 32.18
N LEU A 676 -56.20 -11.50 33.26
CA LEU A 676 -56.90 -10.23 33.37
C LEU A 676 -55.95 -9.04 33.55
N LEU A 677 -54.86 -9.21 34.30
CA LEU A 677 -53.83 -8.18 34.41
C LEU A 677 -53.20 -7.90 33.04
N ASP A 678 -52.90 -8.92 32.26
CA ASP A 678 -52.36 -8.78 30.90
C ASP A 678 -53.32 -8.03 29.97
N LEU A 679 -54.63 -8.25 30.11
CA LEU A 679 -55.65 -7.59 29.30
C LEU A 679 -55.86 -6.10 29.64
N TYR A 680 -55.70 -5.72 30.91
CA TYR A 680 -56.10 -4.38 31.39
C TYR A 680 -54.93 -3.49 31.83
N LEU A 681 -53.69 -4.00 31.93
CA LEU A 681 -52.53 -3.18 32.28
C LEU A 681 -52.34 -2.04 31.26
N PRO A 682 -52.01 -0.81 31.70
CA PRO A 682 -51.55 0.23 30.80
C PRO A 682 -50.23 -0.19 30.15
N ASP A 683 -49.98 0.25 28.92
CA ASP A 683 -48.71 0.05 28.24
C ASP A 683 -47.63 0.95 28.88
N TYR A 684 -46.75 0.36 29.68
CA TYR A 684 -45.65 1.05 30.37
C TYR A 684 -44.38 1.16 29.51
N ARG A 685 -44.44 0.81 28.22
CA ARG A 685 -43.30 1.03 27.33
C ARG A 685 -42.95 2.53 27.29
N PRO A 686 -41.66 2.89 27.24
CA PRO A 686 -41.21 4.26 27.02
C PRO A 686 -41.93 4.90 25.80
N PRO A 687 -42.24 6.20 25.82
CA PRO A 687 -42.92 6.89 24.71
C PRO A 687 -42.31 6.60 23.34
N GLU A 688 -40.98 6.41 23.29
CA GLU A 688 -40.18 6.11 22.10
C GLU A 688 -40.48 4.74 21.49
N LEU A 689 -41.02 3.80 22.28
CA LEU A 689 -41.46 2.47 21.85
C LEU A 689 -42.99 2.37 21.70
N ARG A 690 -43.73 3.22 22.43
CA ARG A 690 -45.19 3.24 22.43
C ARG A 690 -45.77 3.90 21.17
N PHE A 691 -45.09 4.91 20.64
CA PHE A 691 -45.62 5.76 19.58
C PHE A 691 -44.83 5.68 18.27
N ARG A 692 -44.23 4.52 17.99
CA ARG A 692 -43.65 4.27 16.66
C ARG A 692 -44.76 4.23 15.61
N ILE A 693 -44.45 4.77 14.44
CA ILE A 693 -45.31 4.64 13.26
C ILE A 693 -45.58 3.15 12.98
N ASN A 694 -46.83 2.82 12.66
CA ASN A 694 -47.22 1.43 12.39
C ASN A 694 -46.80 0.99 10.97
N ASP A 695 -46.89 -0.32 10.68
CA ASP A 695 -46.44 -0.89 9.40
C ASP A 695 -47.10 -0.22 8.19
N LYS A 696 -48.40 0.11 8.30
CA LYS A 696 -49.16 0.84 7.27
C LYS A 696 -48.57 2.23 7.00
N GLY A 697 -48.23 2.98 8.04
CA GLY A 697 -47.59 4.29 7.92
C GLY A 697 -46.16 4.19 7.37
N LEU A 698 -45.40 3.17 7.77
CA LEU A 698 -44.05 2.91 7.24
C LEU A 698 -44.08 2.56 5.76
N GLU A 699 -45.03 1.74 5.32
CA GLU A 699 -45.22 1.38 3.92
C GLU A 699 -45.56 2.61 3.06
N LEU A 700 -46.46 3.48 3.55
CA LEU A 700 -46.79 4.74 2.86
C LEU A 700 -45.59 5.69 2.75
N LEU A 701 -44.76 5.80 3.80
CA LEU A 701 -43.52 6.58 3.73
C LEU A 701 -42.52 5.98 2.74
N ASN A 702 -42.35 4.65 2.74
CA ASN A 702 -41.47 3.95 1.78
C ASN A 702 -41.92 4.14 0.33
N ASP A 703 -43.23 4.05 0.08
CA ASP A 703 -43.80 4.24 -1.26
C ASP A 703 -43.64 5.68 -1.74
N LEU A 704 -43.83 6.65 -0.85
CA LEU A 704 -43.61 8.07 -1.14
C LEU A 704 -42.14 8.35 -1.46
N GLU A 705 -41.22 7.82 -0.66
CA GLU A 705 -39.78 7.94 -0.85
C GLU A 705 -39.34 7.35 -2.18
N ARG A 706 -39.68 6.08 -2.46
CA ARG A 706 -39.37 5.42 -3.75
C ARG A 706 -39.93 6.19 -4.95
N LEU A 707 -41.12 6.76 -4.81
CA LEU A 707 -41.73 7.54 -5.89
C LEU A 707 -40.96 8.84 -6.15
N ILE A 708 -40.61 9.58 -5.09
CA ILE A 708 -39.79 10.79 -5.17
C ILE A 708 -38.44 10.47 -5.83
N GLU A 709 -37.74 9.43 -5.36
CA GLU A 709 -36.46 8.99 -5.92
C GLU A 709 -36.56 8.66 -7.42
N SER A 710 -37.53 7.82 -7.80
CA SER A 710 -37.71 7.39 -9.20
C SER A 710 -38.02 8.55 -10.16
N LYS A 711 -38.65 9.61 -9.67
CA LYS A 711 -39.02 10.80 -10.45
C LYS A 711 -37.86 11.79 -10.54
N VAL A 712 -37.10 11.95 -9.46
CA VAL A 712 -35.91 12.82 -9.40
C VAL A 712 -34.77 12.25 -10.26
N GLN A 713 -34.53 10.94 -10.21
CA GLN A 713 -33.49 10.26 -11.03
C GLN A 713 -33.69 10.45 -12.54
N LYS A 714 -34.94 10.59 -13.01
CA LYS A 714 -35.25 10.76 -14.45
C LYS A 714 -35.13 12.21 -14.94
N ARG A 715 -34.72 13.14 -14.07
CA ARG A 715 -34.65 14.59 -14.36
C ARG A 715 -33.22 15.11 -14.23
N LYS A 716 -32.98 16.29 -14.80
CA LYS A 716 -31.70 17.01 -14.65
C LYS A 716 -31.36 17.33 -13.19
N GLN A 717 -32.39 17.55 -12.36
CA GLN A 717 -32.25 17.76 -10.90
C GLN A 717 -31.70 16.52 -10.16
N GLY A 718 -31.75 15.33 -10.77
CA GLY A 718 -31.26 14.10 -10.15
C GLY A 718 -29.76 14.09 -9.89
N VAL A 719 -28.96 14.87 -10.64
CA VAL A 719 -27.51 14.96 -10.42
C VAL A 719 -27.21 15.55 -9.04
N ALA A 720 -27.88 16.64 -8.67
CA ALA A 720 -27.68 17.31 -7.38
C ALA A 720 -28.08 16.40 -6.20
N TRP A 721 -29.20 15.69 -6.34
CA TRP A 721 -29.70 14.76 -5.33
C TRP A 721 -28.76 13.56 -5.13
N VAL A 722 -28.22 12.98 -6.22
CA VAL A 722 -27.21 11.91 -6.14
C VAL A 722 -25.91 12.40 -5.50
N LEU A 723 -25.46 13.62 -5.82
CA LEU A 723 -24.25 14.21 -5.21
C LEU A 723 -24.42 14.43 -3.71
N GLU A 724 -25.61 14.83 -3.25
CA GLU A 724 -25.93 14.99 -1.83
C GLU A 724 -25.97 13.63 -1.12
N GLN A 725 -26.64 12.62 -1.69
CA GLN A 725 -26.63 11.26 -1.13
C GLN A 725 -25.22 10.69 -1.01
N LEU A 726 -24.36 10.93 -2.01
CA LEU A 726 -22.96 10.54 -1.96
C LEU A 726 -22.23 11.27 -0.83
N SER A 727 -22.42 12.59 -0.71
CA SER A 727 -21.83 13.40 0.37
C SER A 727 -22.26 12.91 1.75
N ASP A 728 -23.54 12.59 1.93
CA ASP A 728 -24.08 12.08 3.19
C ASP A 728 -23.52 10.68 3.49
N SER A 729 -23.45 9.80 2.49
CA SER A 729 -22.87 8.46 2.65
C SER A 729 -21.40 8.52 3.08
N LEU A 730 -20.60 9.40 2.47
CA LEU A 730 -19.20 9.59 2.85
C LEU A 730 -19.03 10.17 4.26
N ASN A 731 -19.96 11.02 4.71
CA ASN A 731 -19.93 11.62 6.04
C ASN A 731 -20.36 10.66 7.15
N PHE A 732 -21.45 9.92 6.93
CA PHE A 732 -22.10 9.12 7.95
C PHE A 732 -21.66 7.66 7.97
N ASP A 733 -21.21 7.09 6.84
CA ASP A 733 -20.75 5.70 6.73
C ASP A 733 -19.27 5.61 6.31
N ARG A 734 -18.41 6.05 7.23
CA ARG A 734 -16.95 6.01 7.02
C ARG A 734 -16.40 4.59 6.82
N GLN A 735 -17.03 3.58 7.41
CA GLN A 735 -16.58 2.19 7.29
C GLN A 735 -16.89 1.62 5.91
N ALA A 736 -18.07 1.89 5.36
CA ALA A 736 -18.37 1.55 3.97
C ALA A 736 -17.44 2.29 3.01
N ALA A 737 -17.20 3.59 3.24
CA ALA A 737 -16.28 4.37 2.43
C ALA A 737 -14.85 3.79 2.45
N GLN A 738 -14.35 3.41 3.62
CA GLN A 738 -13.04 2.73 3.75
C GLN A 738 -13.02 1.40 3.00
N SER A 739 -14.05 0.59 3.15
CA SER A 739 -14.11 -0.73 2.49
C SER A 739 -14.11 -0.59 0.96
N VAL A 740 -14.83 0.39 0.43
CA VAL A 740 -14.85 0.70 -1.01
C VAL A 740 -13.48 1.23 -1.45
N VAL A 741 -12.87 2.15 -0.70
CA VAL A 741 -11.51 2.62 -1.01
C VAL A 741 -10.54 1.44 -1.05
N ASP A 742 -10.56 0.53 -0.08
CA ASP A 742 -9.67 -0.62 -0.03
C ASP A 742 -9.88 -1.62 -1.18
N GLU A 743 -11.12 -1.76 -1.64
CA GLU A 743 -11.46 -2.61 -2.78
C GLU A 743 -10.96 -2.02 -4.11
N TYR A 744 -11.07 -0.71 -4.30
CA TYR A 744 -10.74 -0.05 -5.58
C TYR A 744 -9.37 0.61 -5.60
N SER A 745 -8.66 0.72 -4.47
CA SER A 745 -7.34 1.36 -4.42
C SER A 745 -6.32 0.55 -5.19
N MET A 746 -5.66 1.20 -6.14
CA MET A 746 -4.58 0.59 -6.92
C MET A 746 -3.27 0.50 -6.13
N VAL A 747 -3.07 1.42 -5.21
CA VAL A 747 -1.81 1.63 -4.51
C VAL A 747 -1.96 1.16 -3.07
N VAL A 748 -1.08 0.24 -2.68
CA VAL A 748 -1.02 -0.29 -1.33
C VAL A 748 0.32 0.07 -0.72
N GLY A 749 0.32 0.62 0.50
CA GLY A 749 1.53 1.05 1.19
C GLY A 749 1.80 0.26 2.47
N ALA A 750 3.00 -0.29 2.61
CA ALA A 750 3.40 -1.08 3.79
C ALA A 750 4.90 -0.97 4.08
N THR A 751 5.30 -1.11 5.35
CA THR A 751 6.75 -1.26 5.64
C THR A 751 7.28 -2.57 5.05
N CYS A 752 8.60 -2.66 4.83
CA CYS A 752 9.25 -3.82 4.19
C CYS A 752 8.82 -5.16 4.80
N GLN A 753 8.75 -5.24 6.13
CA GLN A 753 8.31 -6.45 6.83
C GLN A 753 6.78 -6.62 6.84
N GLN A 754 6.00 -5.55 6.87
CA GLN A 754 4.54 -5.63 6.93
C GLN A 754 3.88 -5.95 5.58
N SER A 755 4.59 -5.76 4.46
CA SER A 755 4.12 -6.13 3.13
C SER A 755 3.74 -7.61 3.04
N ALA A 756 4.42 -8.50 3.79
CA ALA A 756 4.11 -9.93 3.88
C ALA A 756 3.23 -10.27 5.11
N GLY A 757 2.41 -9.32 5.57
CA GLY A 757 1.56 -9.47 6.74
C GLY A 757 0.19 -10.11 6.46
N GLN A 758 -0.46 -10.64 7.49
CA GLN A 758 -1.81 -11.20 7.36
C GLN A 758 -2.84 -10.16 6.88
N GLN A 759 -2.67 -8.89 7.26
CA GLN A 759 -3.51 -7.80 6.77
C GLN A 759 -3.40 -7.64 5.24
N MET A 760 -2.19 -7.80 4.67
CA MET A 760 -1.99 -7.80 3.22
C MET A 760 -2.67 -8.99 2.54
N ALA A 761 -2.49 -10.19 3.09
CA ALA A 761 -3.15 -11.38 2.56
C ALA A 761 -4.68 -11.23 2.54
N ASN A 762 -5.25 -10.68 3.62
CA ASN A 762 -6.69 -10.44 3.70
C ASN A 762 -7.16 -9.38 2.68
N LEU A 763 -6.43 -8.28 2.50
CA LEU A 763 -6.78 -7.26 1.51
C LEU A 763 -6.79 -7.82 0.08
N LYS A 764 -5.77 -8.63 -0.27
CA LYS A 764 -5.69 -9.29 -1.58
C LYS A 764 -6.77 -10.36 -1.77
N ALA A 765 -7.14 -11.08 -0.70
CA ALA A 765 -8.24 -12.06 -0.75
C ALA A 765 -9.61 -11.39 -0.98
N VAL A 766 -9.84 -10.22 -0.38
CA VAL A 766 -11.08 -9.44 -0.59
C VAL A 766 -11.17 -8.92 -2.03
N ALA A 767 -10.04 -8.54 -2.64
CA ALA A 767 -9.96 -8.10 -4.04
C ALA A 767 -10.13 -9.24 -5.08
N GLY A 768 -10.53 -10.45 -4.66
CA GLY A 768 -10.83 -11.57 -5.56
C GLY A 768 -9.62 -12.36 -6.06
N PHE A 769 -8.44 -12.20 -5.45
CA PHE A 769 -7.24 -13.00 -5.75
C PHE A 769 -7.12 -14.22 -4.82
N ASP A 770 -6.64 -15.36 -5.34
CA ASP A 770 -6.38 -16.56 -4.53
C ASP A 770 -5.41 -16.22 -3.38
N SER A 771 -5.79 -16.59 -2.16
CA SER A 771 -5.18 -16.17 -0.89
C SER A 771 -3.77 -16.73 -0.63
N SER A 772 -3.20 -17.51 -1.55
CA SER A 772 -1.96 -18.25 -1.33
C SER A 772 -0.69 -17.47 -1.67
N GLU A 773 -0.72 -16.45 -2.54
CA GLU A 773 0.48 -15.69 -2.93
C GLU A 773 0.22 -14.21 -3.21
N ILE A 774 0.74 -13.34 -2.34
CA ILE A 774 0.69 -11.88 -2.49
C ILE A 774 1.64 -11.46 -3.64
N GLU A 775 1.09 -10.97 -4.75
CA GLU A 775 1.86 -10.44 -5.88
C GLU A 775 1.42 -9.03 -6.32
N PHE A 776 2.37 -8.28 -6.89
CA PHE A 776 2.19 -6.94 -7.43
C PHE A 776 2.89 -6.81 -8.79
N GLU A 777 2.26 -6.12 -9.73
CA GLU A 777 2.87 -5.84 -11.03
C GLU A 777 4.11 -4.96 -10.87
N THR A 778 4.02 -3.93 -10.01
CA THR A 778 5.12 -3.02 -9.70
C THR A 778 5.32 -2.91 -8.19
N VAL A 779 6.57 -3.04 -7.76
CA VAL A 779 7.00 -2.75 -6.38
C VAL A 779 7.92 -1.53 -6.40
N VAL A 780 7.55 -0.49 -5.66
CA VAL A 780 8.38 0.70 -5.44
C VAL A 780 8.84 0.71 -3.99
N VAL A 781 10.14 0.79 -3.74
CA VAL A 781 10.68 0.90 -2.38
C VAL A 781 11.36 2.26 -2.21
N ASP A 782 10.80 3.12 -1.35
CA ASP A 782 11.41 4.40 -0.96
C ASP A 782 12.33 4.23 0.25
N GLU A 783 13.35 5.08 0.33
CA GLU A 783 14.47 4.97 1.30
C GLU A 783 15.15 3.59 1.27
N ALA A 784 15.22 2.97 0.09
CA ALA A 784 15.76 1.61 -0.09
C ALA A 784 17.23 1.47 0.33
N ALA A 785 18.02 2.56 0.26
CA ALA A 785 19.42 2.57 0.71
C ALA A 785 19.60 2.37 2.22
N ARG A 786 18.53 2.52 3.02
CA ARG A 786 18.53 2.34 4.48
C ARG A 786 18.02 0.99 4.94
N ALA A 787 17.33 0.26 4.07
CA ALA A 787 16.80 -1.04 4.44
C ALA A 787 17.94 -2.06 4.54
N ASN A 788 17.85 -2.94 5.55
CA ASN A 788 18.64 -4.17 5.53
C ASN A 788 18.27 -4.96 4.26
N PRO A 789 19.24 -5.49 3.50
CA PRO A 789 19.00 -6.31 2.31
C PRO A 789 17.96 -7.41 2.48
N LEU A 790 17.96 -8.13 3.62
CA LEU A 790 16.96 -9.17 3.90
C LEU A 790 15.54 -8.61 4.01
N ASP A 791 15.40 -7.42 4.59
CA ASP A 791 14.10 -6.75 4.67
C ASP A 791 13.68 -6.22 3.30
N LEU A 792 14.62 -5.75 2.48
CA LEU A 792 14.37 -5.29 1.12
C LEU A 792 13.93 -6.43 0.19
N PHE A 793 14.44 -7.65 0.39
CA PHE A 793 14.03 -8.83 -0.36
C PHE A 793 12.55 -9.16 -0.19
N VAL A 794 11.95 -8.85 0.96
CA VAL A 794 10.53 -9.15 1.24
C VAL A 794 9.58 -8.49 0.22
N PRO A 795 9.57 -7.15 0.04
CA PRO A 795 8.75 -6.53 -0.99
C PRO A 795 9.27 -6.84 -2.40
N MET A 796 10.60 -6.94 -2.64
CA MET A 796 11.15 -7.25 -3.97
C MET A 796 10.67 -8.61 -4.50
N ALA A 797 10.56 -9.61 -3.63
CA ALA A 797 10.07 -10.95 -3.97
C ALA A 797 8.59 -10.98 -4.39
N MET A 798 7.82 -9.91 -4.16
CA MET A 798 6.41 -9.82 -4.56
C MET A 798 6.22 -9.21 -5.96
N ALA A 799 7.29 -8.67 -6.56
CA ALA A 799 7.23 -8.04 -7.88
C ALA A 799 7.10 -9.09 -9.00
N LYS A 800 6.14 -8.88 -9.89
CA LYS A 800 5.91 -9.72 -11.07
C LYS A 800 6.58 -9.17 -12.33
N ARG A 801 6.54 -7.85 -12.52
CA ARG A 801 7.10 -7.21 -13.71
C ARG A 801 8.30 -6.34 -13.42
N ARG A 802 8.26 -5.52 -12.36
CA ARG A 802 9.36 -4.58 -12.12
C ARG A 802 9.51 -4.15 -10.66
N ILE A 803 10.73 -3.74 -10.34
CA ILE A 803 11.12 -3.17 -9.06
C ILE A 803 11.71 -1.78 -9.28
N VAL A 804 11.30 -0.80 -8.49
CA VAL A 804 11.87 0.55 -8.49
C VAL A 804 12.40 0.87 -7.10
N LEU A 805 13.72 0.95 -6.97
CA LEU A 805 14.38 1.33 -5.72
C LEU A 805 14.66 2.83 -5.75
N VAL A 806 14.11 3.56 -4.79
CA VAL A 806 14.32 5.00 -4.62
C VAL A 806 15.08 5.21 -3.31
N GLY A 807 16.18 5.97 -3.37
CA GLY A 807 17.06 6.11 -2.21
C GLY A 807 18.24 7.03 -2.44
N ASP A 808 19.14 7.08 -1.46
CA ASP A 808 20.40 7.82 -1.53
C ASP A 808 21.44 7.11 -0.66
N ASP A 809 22.36 6.38 -1.29
CA ASP A 809 23.46 5.65 -0.64
C ASP A 809 24.54 6.56 -0.05
N ARG A 810 24.46 7.88 -0.27
CA ARG A 810 25.30 8.89 0.37
C ARG A 810 24.65 9.52 1.60
N GLN A 811 23.40 9.16 1.92
CA GLN A 811 22.74 9.46 3.20
C GLN A 811 22.87 8.26 4.15
N LEU A 812 22.12 8.22 5.25
CA LEU A 812 22.28 7.18 6.27
C LEU A 812 22.24 5.78 5.64
N PRO A 813 23.25 4.92 5.88
CA PRO A 813 23.19 3.54 5.45
C PRO A 813 22.26 2.74 6.38
N HIS A 814 21.95 1.51 5.98
CA HIS A 814 21.41 0.50 6.89
C HIS A 814 22.37 0.30 8.08
N MET A 815 21.83 0.10 9.28
CA MET A 815 22.63 -0.20 10.47
C MET A 815 22.84 -1.71 10.56
N LEU A 816 24.08 -2.15 10.37
CA LEU A 816 24.51 -3.49 10.74
C LEU A 816 24.91 -3.53 12.20
N GLU A 817 24.65 -4.65 12.87
CA GLU A 817 25.15 -4.84 14.23
C GLU A 817 26.66 -5.16 14.19
N PRO A 818 27.53 -4.30 14.74
CA PRO A 818 28.99 -4.49 14.66
C PRO A 818 29.46 -5.81 15.29
N ASN A 819 28.71 -6.30 16.27
CA ASN A 819 28.98 -7.57 16.94
C ASN A 819 28.73 -8.77 16.03
N ILE A 820 27.74 -8.70 15.13
CA ILE A 820 27.47 -9.77 14.16
C ILE A 820 28.56 -9.80 13.09
N GLU A 821 28.96 -8.62 12.59
CA GLU A 821 30.03 -8.51 11.60
C GLU A 821 31.35 -9.12 12.11
N GLY A 822 31.77 -8.76 13.32
CA GLY A 822 32.99 -9.30 13.93
C GLY A 822 32.93 -10.81 14.14
N GLN A 823 31.79 -11.34 14.58
CA GLN A 823 31.61 -12.79 14.76
C GLN A 823 31.64 -13.55 13.44
N LEU A 824 30.99 -13.03 12.39
CA LEU A 824 31.01 -13.66 11.07
C LEU A 824 32.41 -13.66 10.46
N GLN A 825 33.17 -12.58 10.65
CA GLN A 825 34.55 -12.49 10.22
C GLN A 825 35.44 -13.55 10.89
N GLU A 826 35.27 -13.74 12.21
CA GLU A 826 36.04 -14.71 13.00
C GLU A 826 35.64 -16.17 12.74
N GLU A 827 34.35 -16.45 12.53
CA GLU A 827 33.82 -17.81 12.39
C GLU A 827 33.94 -18.38 10.95
N HIS A 828 33.93 -17.52 9.93
CA HIS A 828 33.86 -17.93 8.53
C HIS A 828 35.06 -17.47 7.67
N ASP A 829 36.12 -16.93 8.28
CA ASP A 829 37.34 -16.47 7.58
C ASP A 829 37.04 -15.59 6.35
N LEU A 830 36.08 -14.67 6.50
CA LEU A 830 35.59 -13.84 5.39
C LEU A 830 36.73 -13.01 4.77
N THR A 831 36.81 -13.04 3.45
CA THR A 831 37.76 -12.22 2.67
C THR A 831 37.45 -10.73 2.81
N GLU A 832 38.44 -9.85 2.54
CA GLU A 832 38.22 -8.39 2.53
C GLU A 832 37.10 -7.96 1.57
N GLN A 833 36.94 -8.66 0.45
CA GLN A 833 35.87 -8.39 -0.51
C GLN A 833 34.48 -8.72 0.06
N GLN A 834 34.36 -9.78 0.86
CA GLN A 834 33.10 -10.15 1.52
C GLN A 834 32.75 -9.19 2.64
N LEU A 835 33.73 -8.76 3.43
CA LEU A 835 33.54 -7.72 4.45
C LEU A 835 33.13 -6.39 3.83
N ALA A 836 33.72 -6.03 2.69
CA ALA A 836 33.28 -4.87 1.92
C ALA A 836 31.83 -5.04 1.40
N ALA A 837 31.45 -6.24 0.96
CA ALA A 837 30.09 -6.55 0.52
C ALA A 837 29.07 -6.44 1.67
N PHE A 838 29.43 -6.87 2.89
CA PHE A 838 28.64 -6.64 4.09
C PHE A 838 28.46 -5.15 4.36
N ARG A 839 29.54 -4.37 4.35
CA ARG A 839 29.51 -2.93 4.66
C ARG A 839 28.79 -2.09 3.61
N SER A 840 28.81 -2.52 2.35
CA SER A 840 28.12 -1.84 1.26
C SER A 840 26.61 -2.08 1.33
N SER A 841 25.80 -1.05 1.10
CA SER A 841 24.35 -1.27 0.98
C SER A 841 24.02 -2.06 -0.29
N LEU A 842 23.01 -2.92 -0.24
CA LEU A 842 22.49 -3.60 -1.44
C LEU A 842 22.13 -2.59 -2.54
N PHE A 843 21.63 -1.41 -2.16
CA PHE A 843 21.32 -0.32 -3.08
C PHE A 843 22.56 0.17 -3.85
N GLU A 844 23.67 0.41 -3.16
CA GLU A 844 24.94 0.80 -3.77
C GLU A 844 25.49 -0.31 -4.68
N ARG A 845 25.45 -1.57 -4.22
CA ARG A 845 25.91 -2.72 -5.00
C ARG A 845 25.12 -2.89 -6.29
N LEU A 846 23.78 -2.85 -6.21
CA LEU A 846 22.91 -2.89 -7.38
C LEU A 846 23.14 -1.70 -8.29
N ARG A 847 23.34 -0.48 -7.76
CA ARG A 847 23.64 0.71 -8.55
C ARG A 847 24.84 0.49 -9.47
N VAL A 848 25.96 0.01 -8.93
CA VAL A 848 27.17 -0.24 -9.72
C VAL A 848 26.91 -1.32 -10.78
N LYS A 849 26.28 -2.43 -10.39
CA LYS A 849 26.00 -3.55 -11.31
C LYS A 849 25.06 -3.18 -12.45
N LEU A 850 23.98 -2.45 -12.16
CA LEU A 850 23.04 -2.00 -13.18
C LEU A 850 23.67 -0.98 -14.13
N GLN A 851 24.59 -0.14 -13.65
CA GLN A 851 25.37 0.75 -14.53
C GLN A 851 26.28 -0.05 -15.47
N ASP A 852 26.89 -1.14 -15.00
CA ASP A 852 27.67 -2.02 -15.85
C ASP A 852 26.80 -2.75 -16.89
N LEU A 853 25.58 -3.17 -16.52
CA LEU A 853 24.61 -3.75 -17.45
C LEU A 853 24.11 -2.73 -18.48
N GLU A 854 23.82 -1.49 -18.07
CA GLU A 854 23.42 -0.41 -18.98
C GLU A 854 24.48 -0.16 -20.07
N ARG A 855 25.77 -0.34 -19.77
CA ARG A 855 26.85 -0.25 -20.78
C ARG A 855 26.83 -1.41 -21.78
N GLN A 856 26.26 -2.56 -21.41
CA GLN A 856 26.20 -3.76 -22.24
C GLN A 856 24.95 -3.77 -23.13
N ASP A 857 23.77 -3.48 -22.57
CA ASP A 857 22.48 -3.60 -23.26
C ASP A 857 21.85 -2.26 -23.65
N THR A 858 22.45 -1.13 -23.28
CA THR A 858 21.97 0.24 -23.52
C THR A 858 20.62 0.58 -22.86
N ILE A 859 20.14 -0.25 -21.95
CA ILE A 859 18.89 -0.03 -21.22
C ILE A 859 19.20 0.76 -19.96
N ARG A 860 18.60 1.96 -19.87
CA ARG A 860 18.78 2.84 -18.71
C ARG A 860 18.08 2.30 -17.48
N ARG A 861 18.86 1.98 -16.45
CA ARG A 861 18.35 1.47 -15.17
C ARG A 861 18.67 2.37 -13.99
N VAL A 862 19.70 3.20 -14.07
CA VAL A 862 20.12 4.07 -12.97
C VAL A 862 20.00 5.53 -13.35
N VAL A 863 19.23 6.29 -12.57
CA VAL A 863 19.08 7.74 -12.77
C VAL A 863 19.29 8.47 -11.44
N MET A 864 20.20 9.43 -11.43
CA MET A 864 20.36 10.39 -10.34
C MET A 864 19.58 11.67 -10.65
N LEU A 865 18.75 12.10 -9.71
CA LEU A 865 18.14 13.42 -9.74
C LEU A 865 19.20 14.47 -9.40
N ASP A 866 19.43 15.42 -10.29
CA ASP A 866 20.55 16.37 -10.22
C ASP A 866 20.14 17.79 -9.79
N THR A 867 18.86 18.07 -9.59
CA THR A 867 18.38 19.42 -9.27
C THR A 867 17.68 19.44 -7.91
N GLN A 868 18.22 20.19 -6.95
CA GLN A 868 17.69 20.33 -5.59
C GLN A 868 16.94 21.65 -5.38
N PHE A 869 15.86 21.62 -4.60
CA PHE A 869 14.99 22.76 -4.32
C PHE A 869 14.92 23.14 -2.83
N ARG A 870 15.78 22.54 -1.99
CA ARG A 870 15.74 22.69 -0.53
C ARG A 870 16.67 23.79 -0.02
N MET A 871 17.93 23.76 -0.44
CA MET A 871 19.02 24.53 0.14
C MET A 871 19.35 25.75 -0.72
N HIS A 872 19.81 26.83 -0.07
CA HIS A 872 20.47 27.93 -0.76
C HIS A 872 21.58 27.44 -1.71
N PRO A 873 21.77 28.02 -2.92
CA PRO A 873 22.74 27.55 -3.91
C PRO A 873 24.15 27.27 -3.40
N VAL A 874 24.73 28.17 -2.62
CA VAL A 874 26.07 28.00 -2.02
C VAL A 874 26.16 26.75 -1.13
N LEU A 875 25.14 26.47 -0.33
CA LEU A 875 25.10 25.26 0.51
C LEU A 875 24.85 24.00 -0.33
N GLY A 876 24.02 24.11 -1.37
CA GLY A 876 23.80 23.03 -2.34
C GLY A 876 25.07 22.64 -3.09
N ASP A 877 25.85 23.61 -3.58
CA ASP A 877 27.14 23.39 -4.22
C ASP A 877 28.17 22.79 -3.25
N PHE A 878 28.17 23.22 -1.99
CA PHE A 878 29.01 22.62 -0.94
C PHE A 878 28.68 21.13 -0.74
N VAL A 879 27.40 20.80 -0.55
CA VAL A 879 26.94 19.41 -0.39
C VAL A 879 27.26 18.59 -1.65
N SER A 880 27.04 19.16 -2.83
CA SER A 880 27.37 18.55 -4.13
C SER A 880 28.82 18.11 -4.19
N LYS A 881 29.76 19.05 -3.96
CA LYS A 881 31.19 18.80 -4.08
C LYS A 881 31.69 17.72 -3.13
N HIS A 882 31.30 17.82 -1.86
CA HIS A 882 31.91 17.00 -0.80
C HIS A 882 31.27 15.62 -0.63
N PHE A 883 29.99 15.45 -0.97
CA PHE A 883 29.29 14.18 -0.73
C PHE A 883 28.95 13.40 -2.02
N TYR A 884 28.77 14.09 -3.15
CA TYR A 884 28.34 13.49 -4.42
C TYR A 884 29.46 13.50 -5.48
N GLU A 885 30.00 14.66 -5.85
CA GLU A 885 31.04 14.75 -6.89
C GLU A 885 32.33 14.03 -6.46
N ALA A 886 32.74 14.18 -5.18
CA ALA A 886 33.87 13.44 -4.61
C ALA A 886 33.67 11.91 -4.64
N ALA A 887 32.43 11.43 -4.79
CA ALA A 887 32.08 10.02 -4.93
C ALA A 887 32.04 9.53 -6.38
N GLY A 888 32.30 10.41 -7.36
CA GLY A 888 32.10 10.13 -8.78
C GLY A 888 30.63 10.20 -9.23
N LEU A 889 29.73 10.77 -8.41
CA LEU A 889 28.35 11.06 -8.81
C LEU A 889 28.25 12.43 -9.52
N GLY A 890 27.11 12.67 -10.18
CA GLY A 890 26.87 13.93 -10.90
C GLY A 890 26.76 15.13 -9.98
N LYS A 891 27.07 16.32 -10.52
CA LYS A 891 26.90 17.61 -9.83
C LYS A 891 25.42 17.87 -9.51
N LEU A 892 25.14 18.30 -8.28
CA LEU A 892 23.85 18.85 -7.89
C LEU A 892 23.75 20.34 -8.26
N GLN A 893 22.62 20.69 -8.87
CA GLN A 893 22.25 22.02 -9.30
C GLN A 893 21.14 22.55 -8.41
N SER A 894 21.04 23.88 -8.28
CA SER A 894 19.95 24.53 -7.56
C SER A 894 18.79 24.88 -8.49
N GLY A 895 17.60 24.42 -8.14
CA GLY A 895 16.35 24.76 -8.83
C GLY A 895 15.66 26.03 -8.31
N ARG A 896 16.22 26.67 -7.28
CA ARG A 896 15.75 27.94 -6.69
C ARG A 896 16.90 28.95 -6.66
N SER A 897 16.57 30.24 -6.77
CA SER A 897 17.57 31.31 -6.73
C SER A 897 18.01 31.60 -5.29
N ALA A 898 19.03 32.46 -5.10
CA ALA A 898 19.54 32.80 -3.78
C ALA A 898 18.53 33.64 -2.96
N GLU A 899 17.78 34.52 -3.65
CA GLU A 899 16.83 35.46 -3.05
C GLU A 899 15.67 34.74 -2.35
N ASP A 900 15.30 33.57 -2.85
CA ASP A 900 14.28 32.67 -2.31
C ASP A 900 14.56 32.18 -0.87
N PHE A 901 15.79 32.36 -0.39
CA PHE A 901 16.26 31.93 0.92
C PHE A 901 16.71 33.08 1.81
N ALA A 902 16.60 34.34 1.36
CA ALA A 902 17.00 35.49 2.15
C ALA A 902 16.17 35.60 3.43
N PHE A 903 16.82 35.95 4.54
CA PHE A 903 16.12 36.29 5.77
C PHE A 903 15.30 37.56 5.60
N SER A 904 14.13 37.61 6.24
CA SER A 904 13.28 38.80 6.21
C SER A 904 13.94 39.98 6.95
N GLU A 905 13.59 41.21 6.56
CA GLU A 905 14.11 42.41 7.25
C GLU A 905 13.69 42.45 8.73
N MET A 906 12.54 41.87 9.06
CA MET A 906 12.08 41.70 10.44
C MET A 906 13.04 40.80 11.24
N PHE A 907 13.43 39.65 10.67
CA PHE A 907 14.41 38.75 11.28
C PHE A 907 15.76 39.43 11.46
N LEU A 908 16.26 40.10 10.41
CA LEU A 908 17.56 40.77 10.46
C LEU A 908 17.59 41.92 11.48
N SER A 909 16.49 42.64 11.64
CA SER A 909 16.35 43.69 12.65
C SER A 909 16.28 43.10 14.07
N GLY A 910 15.58 41.97 14.24
CA GLY A 910 15.51 41.23 15.51
C GLY A 910 16.86 40.68 15.98
N MET A 911 17.80 40.43 15.07
CA MET A 911 19.16 39.99 15.39
C MET A 911 20.08 41.09 15.96
N GLN A 912 19.67 42.36 15.93
CA GLN A 912 20.39 43.49 16.52
C GLN A 912 21.88 43.54 16.12
N GLU A 913 22.80 43.53 17.09
CA GLU A 913 24.26 43.56 16.86
C GLU A 913 24.77 42.34 16.06
N LEU A 914 24.04 41.22 16.09
CA LEU A 914 24.39 40.01 15.35
C LEU A 914 23.90 40.04 13.89
N ARG A 915 23.16 41.07 13.47
CA ARG A 915 22.65 41.22 12.09
C ARG A 915 23.73 40.98 11.03
N GLN A 916 24.94 41.50 11.25
CA GLN A 916 26.06 41.35 10.32
C GLN A 916 26.45 39.88 10.05
N HIS A 917 26.18 38.97 10.99
CA HIS A 917 26.51 37.55 10.87
C HIS A 917 25.44 36.73 10.13
N TYR A 918 24.26 37.32 9.90
CA TYR A 918 23.12 36.68 9.21
C TYR A 918 22.81 37.33 7.86
N GLN A 919 23.02 38.64 7.73
CA GLN A 919 22.74 39.37 6.50
C GLN A 919 23.71 38.94 5.40
N GLY A 920 23.19 38.33 4.33
CA GLY A 920 23.99 37.86 3.19
C GLY A 920 24.81 36.59 3.44
N HIS A 921 24.72 36.01 4.65
CA HIS A 921 25.46 34.81 5.04
C HIS A 921 24.55 33.59 5.10
N VAL A 922 25.08 32.43 4.72
CA VAL A 922 24.35 31.15 4.66
C VAL A 922 24.98 30.08 5.52
N CYS A 923 26.16 30.35 6.08
CA CYS A 923 26.81 29.45 7.03
C CYS A 923 27.53 30.25 8.11
N GLN A 924 27.65 29.65 9.29
CA GLN A 924 28.36 30.26 10.40
C GLN A 924 29.08 29.21 11.24
N TRP A 925 30.24 29.57 11.78
CA TRP A 925 30.89 28.82 12.85
C TRP A 925 30.88 29.64 14.14
N ILE A 926 30.32 29.08 15.21
CA ILE A 926 30.42 29.62 16.57
C ILE A 926 31.51 28.83 17.28
N ASN A 927 32.67 29.45 17.46
CA ASN A 927 33.81 28.78 18.04
C ASN A 927 33.65 28.66 19.57
N VAL A 928 33.71 27.42 20.06
CA VAL A 928 33.72 27.12 21.49
C VAL A 928 35.04 26.40 21.79
N PRO A 929 36.14 27.12 22.10
CA PRO A 929 37.47 26.54 22.22
C PRO A 929 37.59 25.58 23.41
N LEU A 930 38.54 24.65 23.35
CA LEU A 930 38.80 23.68 24.43
C LEU A 930 39.01 24.34 25.81
N ALA A 931 39.57 25.56 25.84
CA ALA A 931 39.85 26.32 27.06
C ALA A 931 38.59 26.64 27.89
N GLU A 932 37.41 26.69 27.27
CA GLU A 932 36.15 26.98 27.96
C GLU A 932 35.51 25.74 28.60
N GLY A 933 35.91 24.54 28.15
CA GLY A 933 35.42 23.29 28.73
C GLY A 933 35.57 22.12 27.76
N ASN A 934 35.93 20.95 28.30
CA ASN A 934 36.07 19.72 27.54
C ASN A 934 34.81 18.85 27.61
N ALA A 935 34.62 17.96 26.64
CA ALA A 935 33.52 16.99 26.67
C ALA A 935 33.76 15.89 27.72
N VAL A 936 32.71 15.56 28.47
CA VAL A 936 32.71 14.52 29.51
C VAL A 936 31.89 13.32 29.02
N LYS A 937 32.29 12.10 29.43
CA LYS A 937 31.50 10.89 29.18
C LYS A 937 30.31 10.82 30.14
N ARG A 938 29.12 10.56 29.60
CA ARG A 938 27.89 10.30 30.38
C ARG A 938 27.29 9.00 29.85
N GLY A 939 27.46 7.90 30.60
CA GLY A 939 27.21 6.54 30.10
C GLY A 939 28.15 6.20 28.94
N THR A 940 27.59 5.67 27.85
CA THR A 940 28.30 5.37 26.59
C THR A 940 28.45 6.59 25.66
N SER A 941 27.79 7.71 25.98
CA SER A 941 27.76 8.93 25.15
C SER A 941 28.61 10.07 25.73
N ARG A 942 28.59 11.25 25.08
CA ARG A 942 29.36 12.43 25.50
C ARG A 942 28.49 13.68 25.53
N VAL A 943 28.84 14.58 26.44
CA VAL A 943 28.19 15.88 26.64
C VAL A 943 29.26 16.96 26.81
N ARG A 944 29.00 18.15 26.29
CA ARG A 944 29.83 19.34 26.47
C ARG A 944 28.93 20.51 26.82
N GLU A 945 28.94 20.87 28.10
CA GLU A 945 27.96 21.78 28.70
C GLU A 945 28.02 23.18 28.09
N VAL A 946 29.22 23.76 28.00
CA VAL A 946 29.41 25.11 27.43
C VAL A 946 28.90 25.19 25.99
N GLU A 947 29.16 24.17 25.18
CA GLU A 947 28.67 24.11 23.80
C GLU A 947 27.13 24.05 23.75
N ALA A 948 26.50 23.29 24.65
CA ALA A 948 25.05 23.25 24.75
C ALA A 948 24.45 24.62 25.13
N GLU A 949 25.13 25.38 26.01
CA GLU A 949 24.69 26.72 26.39
C GLU A 949 24.74 27.71 25.22
N HIS A 950 25.80 27.65 24.39
CA HIS A 950 25.87 28.43 23.15
C HIS A 950 24.77 28.04 22.17
N VAL A 951 24.51 26.74 21.98
CA VAL A 951 23.43 26.26 21.10
C VAL A 951 22.07 26.77 21.57
N VAL A 952 21.73 26.62 22.86
CA VAL A 952 20.44 27.06 23.41
C VAL A 952 20.29 28.58 23.33
N THR A 953 21.36 29.32 23.61
CA THR A 953 21.37 30.78 23.48
C THR A 953 21.07 31.21 22.05
N GLU A 954 21.67 30.54 21.07
CA GLU A 954 21.47 30.87 19.67
C GLU A 954 20.09 30.47 19.16
N VAL A 955 19.59 29.29 19.54
CA VAL A 955 18.21 28.88 19.22
C VAL A 955 17.21 29.90 19.73
N ARG A 956 17.34 30.34 20.99
CA ARG A 956 16.46 31.36 21.56
C ARG A 956 16.48 32.64 20.71
N ARG A 957 17.67 33.15 20.36
CA ARG A 957 17.82 34.37 19.54
C ARG A 957 17.17 34.24 18.17
N VAL A 958 17.43 33.14 17.46
CA VAL A 958 16.87 32.88 16.12
C VAL A 958 15.34 32.81 16.19
N MET A 959 14.79 32.15 17.20
CA MET A 959 13.35 32.02 17.37
C MET A 959 12.68 33.34 17.79
N GLU A 960 13.29 34.13 18.67
CA GLU A 960 12.83 35.46 19.05
C GLU A 960 12.83 36.41 17.85
N ALA A 961 13.92 36.45 17.07
CA ALA A 961 14.05 37.31 15.89
C ALA A 961 13.12 36.88 14.74
N GLY A 962 12.92 35.58 14.55
CA GLY A 962 12.11 35.04 13.45
C GLY A 962 10.61 34.97 13.70
N GLY A 963 10.16 35.13 14.95
CA GLY A 963 8.78 34.93 15.32
C GLY A 963 8.28 33.56 14.83
N GLU A 964 7.04 33.50 14.32
CA GLU A 964 6.49 32.27 13.75
C GLU A 964 7.07 31.91 12.37
N SER A 965 7.80 32.80 11.70
CA SER A 965 8.19 32.62 10.30
C SER A 965 9.39 31.70 10.06
N VAL A 966 10.20 31.44 11.08
CA VAL A 966 11.47 30.70 10.98
C VAL A 966 11.40 29.40 11.78
N SER A 967 11.82 28.29 11.16
CA SER A 967 11.98 27.01 11.83
C SER A 967 13.45 26.68 12.15
N VAL A 968 13.68 26.05 13.30
CA VAL A 968 15.01 25.76 13.84
C VAL A 968 15.18 24.28 14.16
N GLY A 969 16.23 23.68 13.62
CA GLY A 969 16.66 22.32 13.91
C GLY A 969 17.99 22.29 14.66
N VAL A 970 18.11 21.51 15.73
CA VAL A 970 19.38 21.27 16.42
C VAL A 970 19.80 19.81 16.30
N ILE A 971 20.93 19.58 15.66
CA ILE A 971 21.50 18.27 15.38
C ILE A 971 22.76 18.08 16.22
N THR A 972 22.87 16.93 16.87
CA THR A 972 24.11 16.46 17.50
C THR A 972 24.32 14.98 17.26
N PHE A 973 25.57 14.53 17.23
CA PHE A 973 25.92 13.12 17.05
C PHE A 973 25.83 12.31 18.35
N TYR A 974 25.60 12.95 19.50
CA TYR A 974 25.68 12.34 20.82
C TYR A 974 24.35 12.46 21.57
N ALA A 975 23.76 11.32 21.94
CA ALA A 975 22.49 11.27 22.68
C ALA A 975 22.54 12.05 24.01
N ALA A 976 23.63 11.95 24.78
CA ALA A 976 23.77 12.70 26.02
C ALA A 976 23.83 14.23 25.81
N GLN A 977 24.41 14.68 24.68
CA GLN A 977 24.38 16.10 24.31
C GLN A 977 22.96 16.54 23.93
N ARG A 978 22.24 15.73 23.15
CA ARG A 978 20.84 16.01 22.77
C ARG A 978 19.98 16.22 24.00
N ASP A 979 20.03 15.26 24.93
CA ASP A 979 19.22 15.28 26.15
C ASP A 979 19.55 16.49 27.03
N PHE A 980 20.83 16.82 27.13
CA PHE A 980 21.28 17.98 27.89
C PHE A 980 20.86 19.31 27.25
N ILE A 981 20.91 19.43 25.91
CA ILE A 981 20.39 20.60 25.18
C ILE A 981 18.89 20.75 25.45
N MET A 982 18.12 19.67 25.36
CA MET A 982 16.67 19.71 25.64
C MET A 982 16.37 20.12 27.09
N GLU A 983 17.14 19.60 28.05
CA GLU A 983 17.03 19.97 29.47
C GLU A 983 17.28 21.47 29.68
N LYS A 984 18.34 22.03 29.06
CA LYS A 984 18.64 23.47 29.12
C LYS A 984 17.59 24.32 28.40
N MET A 985 17.03 23.84 27.29
CA MET A 985 15.92 24.50 26.61
C MET A 985 14.66 24.54 27.46
N ALA A 986 14.40 23.53 28.31
CA ALA A 986 13.25 23.55 29.22
C ALA A 986 13.37 24.63 30.31
N GLN A 987 14.60 25.04 30.63
CA GLN A 987 14.89 26.15 31.56
C GLN A 987 14.87 27.52 30.87
N THR A 988 14.94 27.54 29.54
CA THR A 988 15.01 28.76 28.72
C THR A 988 13.63 29.16 28.23
N LYS A 989 13.28 30.44 28.37
CA LYS A 989 11.94 30.95 28.05
C LYS A 989 11.97 32.02 26.96
N ILE A 990 10.96 32.00 26.09
CA ILE A 990 10.58 33.08 25.18
C ILE A 990 9.18 33.54 25.61
N ASP A 991 8.97 34.84 25.81
CA ASP A 991 7.70 35.42 26.27
C ASP A 991 7.10 34.73 27.51
N GLY A 992 7.97 34.33 28.45
CA GLY A 992 7.59 33.66 29.70
C GLY A 992 7.26 32.16 29.56
N LYS A 993 7.27 31.60 28.35
CA LYS A 993 6.99 30.19 28.06
C LYS A 993 8.29 29.42 27.79
N PRO A 994 8.47 28.20 28.35
CA PRO A 994 9.68 27.42 28.12
C PRO A 994 9.72 26.87 26.70
N LEU A 995 10.92 26.75 26.11
CA LEU A 995 11.10 26.18 24.77
C LEU A 995 10.74 24.68 24.71
N MET A 996 11.04 23.95 25.79
CA MET A 996 10.78 22.51 25.93
C MET A 996 10.01 22.22 27.22
N VAL A 997 9.23 21.15 27.23
CA VAL A 997 8.48 20.65 28.39
C VAL A 997 8.90 19.21 28.68
N LYS A 998 9.08 18.88 29.96
CA LYS A 998 9.36 17.52 30.40
C LYS A 998 8.06 16.72 30.50
N GLN A 999 7.98 15.64 29.73
CA GLN A 999 6.93 14.62 29.79
C GLN A 999 7.49 13.32 30.37
N GLU A 1000 6.64 12.30 30.57
CA GLU A 1000 7.06 10.99 31.09
C GLU A 1000 8.01 10.25 30.13
N SER A 1001 7.90 10.50 28.83
CA SER A 1001 8.70 9.88 27.76
C SER A 1001 10.00 10.64 27.43
N GLY A 1002 10.20 11.85 27.97
CA GLY A 1002 11.36 12.69 27.64
C GLY A 1002 11.01 14.18 27.59
N TYR A 1003 11.78 14.95 26.82
CA TYR A 1003 11.49 16.37 26.57
C TYR A 1003 10.88 16.54 25.18
N GLU A 1004 9.86 17.38 25.07
CA GLU A 1004 9.26 17.77 23.79
C GLU A 1004 9.16 19.30 23.66
N PRO A 1005 9.13 19.85 22.43
CA PRO A 1005 8.85 21.27 22.22
C PRO A 1005 7.51 21.66 22.84
N HIS A 1006 7.46 22.81 23.50
CA HIS A 1006 6.20 23.38 23.97
C HIS A 1006 5.25 23.65 22.79
N ASP A 1007 3.93 23.52 22.98
CA ASP A 1007 2.95 23.57 21.89
C ASP A 1007 3.05 24.84 21.02
N ASP A 1008 3.30 26.01 21.64
CA ASP A 1008 3.54 27.29 20.94
C ASP A 1008 4.79 27.33 20.05
N PHE A 1009 5.74 26.44 20.28
CA PHE A 1009 7.01 26.35 19.56
C PHE A 1009 7.12 25.07 18.71
N LYS A 1010 6.12 24.20 18.77
CA LYS A 1010 6.12 22.91 18.08
C LYS A 1010 5.82 23.05 16.60
N TRP A 1011 4.89 23.92 16.22
CA TRP A 1011 4.41 24.09 14.85
C TRP A 1011 4.52 25.53 14.35
N THR A 1012 4.67 25.68 13.04
CA THR A 1012 4.54 26.96 12.32
C THR A 1012 3.67 26.78 11.08
N LYS A 1013 3.01 27.84 10.61
CA LYS A 1013 2.31 27.88 9.32
C LYS A 1013 3.16 28.63 8.31
N LYS A 1014 3.58 27.94 7.26
CA LYS A 1014 4.23 28.58 6.11
C LYS A 1014 3.27 28.70 4.95
N GLN A 1015 3.33 29.86 4.29
CA GLN A 1015 2.64 30.07 3.03
C GLN A 1015 3.49 29.46 1.90
N ASN A 1016 2.87 28.59 1.12
CA ASN A 1016 3.44 27.98 -0.07
C ASN A 1016 3.44 28.98 -1.24
N ALA A 1017 4.23 28.68 -2.27
CA ALA A 1017 4.33 29.51 -3.48
C ALA A 1017 3.01 29.63 -4.26
N ASP A 1018 2.05 28.73 -4.04
CA ASP A 1018 0.71 28.73 -4.62
C ASP A 1018 -0.33 29.46 -3.75
N GLY A 1019 0.09 30.04 -2.63
CA GLY A 1019 -0.78 30.77 -1.69
C GLY A 1019 -1.45 29.89 -0.63
N SER A 1020 -1.31 28.55 -0.69
CA SER A 1020 -1.79 27.63 0.34
C SER A 1020 -0.93 27.69 1.61
N TYR A 1021 -1.43 27.20 2.75
CA TYR A 1021 -0.66 27.14 4.00
C TYR A 1021 -0.34 25.69 4.36
N SER A 1022 0.93 25.40 4.65
CA SER A 1022 1.36 24.12 5.23
C SER A 1022 1.79 24.31 6.67
N GLN A 1023 1.40 23.37 7.52
CA GLN A 1023 1.89 23.29 8.90
C GLN A 1023 3.20 22.52 8.91
N GLU A 1024 4.26 23.12 9.44
CA GLU A 1024 5.61 22.53 9.52
C GLU A 1024 6.09 22.52 10.98
N GLU A 1025 7.03 21.60 11.30
CA GLU A 1025 7.70 21.60 12.60
C GLU A 1025 8.54 22.88 12.75
N ARG A 1026 8.36 23.59 13.87
CA ARG A 1026 9.06 24.85 14.13
C ARG A 1026 10.34 24.66 14.93
N LEU A 1027 10.36 23.78 15.92
CA LEU A 1027 11.55 23.49 16.72
C LEU A 1027 11.75 21.97 16.87
N ARG A 1028 12.97 21.50 16.59
CA ARG A 1028 13.35 20.10 16.85
C ARG A 1028 14.78 20.03 17.37
N VAL A 1029 15.02 19.16 18.35
CA VAL A 1029 16.36 18.78 18.83
C VAL A 1029 16.47 17.27 18.73
N GLY A 1030 17.60 16.74 18.27
CA GLY A 1030 17.69 15.31 17.99
C GLY A 1030 19.06 14.84 17.53
N SER A 1031 19.22 13.53 17.44
CA SER A 1031 20.35 12.92 16.73
C SER A 1031 20.18 13.05 15.23
N VAL A 1032 21.27 12.88 14.47
CA VAL A 1032 21.26 12.91 12.99
C VAL A 1032 20.15 12.02 12.40
N ASP A 1033 19.95 10.81 12.94
CA ASP A 1033 18.93 9.86 12.48
C ASP A 1033 17.51 10.40 12.61
N ALA A 1034 17.23 11.18 13.66
CA ALA A 1034 15.92 11.76 13.92
C ALA A 1034 15.58 12.94 13.00
N PHE A 1035 16.54 13.43 12.21
CA PHE A 1035 16.37 14.52 11.25
C PHE A 1035 16.21 14.04 9.80
N GLN A 1036 16.24 12.73 9.57
CA GLN A 1036 16.00 12.24 8.22
C GLN A 1036 14.60 12.60 7.74
N GLY A 1037 14.49 12.96 6.45
CA GLY A 1037 13.25 13.46 5.85
C GLY A 1037 12.81 14.86 6.31
N LYS A 1038 13.38 15.40 7.39
CA LYS A 1038 13.05 16.72 7.93
C LYS A 1038 13.89 17.83 7.28
N GLU A 1039 13.40 19.05 7.36
CA GLU A 1039 14.06 20.26 6.90
C GLU A 1039 13.63 21.47 7.74
N PHE A 1040 14.57 22.40 7.97
CA PHE A 1040 14.40 23.59 8.80
C PHE A 1040 15.04 24.79 8.11
N ASP A 1041 14.62 26.01 8.43
CA ASP A 1041 15.25 27.20 7.87
C ASP A 1041 16.69 27.36 8.36
N VAL A 1042 16.87 27.23 9.67
CA VAL A 1042 18.17 27.29 10.33
C VAL A 1042 18.46 25.96 11.02
N VAL A 1043 19.64 25.40 10.76
CA VAL A 1043 20.11 24.19 11.43
C VAL A 1043 21.36 24.48 12.22
N LEU A 1044 21.37 24.11 13.50
CA LEU A 1044 22.52 24.17 14.37
C LEU A 1044 23.12 22.77 14.52
N LEU A 1045 24.41 22.63 14.21
CA LEU A 1045 25.18 21.40 14.37
C LEU A 1045 26.12 21.52 15.59
N SER A 1046 25.90 20.73 16.63
CA SER A 1046 26.78 20.63 17.80
C SER A 1046 27.82 19.51 17.61
N CYS A 1047 29.11 19.89 17.56
CA CYS A 1047 30.23 18.97 17.35
C CYS A 1047 30.57 18.13 18.58
N VAL A 1048 30.45 18.68 19.78
CA VAL A 1048 30.78 18.14 21.11
C VAL A 1048 32.26 17.83 21.33
N ARG A 1049 32.93 17.24 20.34
CA ARG A 1049 34.33 16.87 20.39
C ARG A 1049 35.22 18.12 20.40
N THR A 1050 36.45 17.94 20.85
CA THR A 1050 37.49 18.97 20.90
C THR A 1050 38.81 18.36 20.40
N TYR A 1051 39.65 19.16 19.75
CA TYR A 1051 40.93 18.67 19.25
C TYR A 1051 41.94 18.55 20.40
N GLN A 1052 42.62 17.40 20.54
CA GLN A 1052 43.60 17.16 21.61
C GLN A 1052 45.00 16.90 21.01
N PRO A 1053 45.91 17.90 21.02
CA PRO A 1053 47.21 17.80 20.35
C PRO A 1053 48.15 16.72 20.89
N THR A 1054 48.05 16.39 22.18
CA THR A 1054 48.97 15.50 22.90
C THR A 1054 48.85 14.02 22.56
N GLN A 1055 47.82 13.61 21.79
CA GLN A 1055 47.62 12.20 21.42
C GLN A 1055 48.27 11.79 20.08
N LEU A 1056 48.47 12.73 19.14
CA LEU A 1056 49.01 12.45 17.80
C LEU A 1056 50.54 12.65 17.69
N ALA A 1057 51.16 13.40 18.61
CA ALA A 1057 52.56 13.83 18.52
C ALA A 1057 53.62 12.78 18.91
N LYS A 1058 53.26 11.50 19.12
CA LYS A 1058 54.16 10.45 19.65
C LYS A 1058 54.55 9.32 18.69
N ILE A 1059 54.18 9.35 17.41
CA ILE A 1059 54.17 8.12 16.60
C ILE A 1059 54.87 8.26 15.23
N GLN A 1060 55.68 7.26 14.89
CA GLN A 1060 56.13 6.94 13.52
C GLN A 1060 55.00 6.20 12.78
N TRP A 1061 54.62 6.70 11.61
CA TRP A 1061 53.42 6.31 10.86
C TRP A 1061 53.64 5.07 9.98
N ASP A 1062 54.11 3.96 10.56
CA ASP A 1062 54.38 2.72 9.80
C ASP A 1062 53.20 1.70 9.83
N ASP A 1063 52.10 2.00 10.53
CA ASP A 1063 50.92 1.13 10.64
C ASP A 1063 49.59 1.90 10.44
N ASP A 1064 48.90 1.60 9.33
CA ASP A 1064 47.64 2.23 8.93
C ASP A 1064 46.47 1.91 9.89
N ALA A 1065 46.47 0.75 10.55
CA ALA A 1065 45.40 0.36 11.47
C ALA A 1065 45.45 1.17 12.78
N ALA A 1066 46.65 1.37 13.33
CA ALA A 1066 46.86 2.19 14.53
C ALA A 1066 46.51 3.67 14.29
N ARG A 1067 46.80 4.17 13.09
CA ARG A 1067 46.41 5.52 12.63
C ARG A 1067 44.88 5.68 12.62
N GLU A 1068 44.16 4.73 12.02
CA GLU A 1068 42.70 4.76 11.94
C GLU A 1068 42.03 4.72 13.32
N GLU A 1069 42.54 3.90 14.24
CA GLU A 1069 42.03 3.84 15.61
C GLU A 1069 42.18 5.18 16.35
N GLN A 1070 43.33 5.86 16.18
CA GLN A 1070 43.54 7.18 16.79
C GLN A 1070 42.63 8.26 16.20
N LEU A 1071 42.44 8.28 14.89
CA LEU A 1071 41.52 9.21 14.24
C LEU A 1071 40.08 8.99 14.73
N ASN A 1072 39.66 7.74 14.89
CA ASN A 1072 38.38 7.38 15.50
C ASN A 1072 38.28 7.84 16.96
N ARG A 1073 39.36 7.69 17.75
CA ARG A 1073 39.43 8.20 19.13
C ARG A 1073 39.40 9.71 19.22
N GLN A 1074 39.85 10.45 18.20
CA GLN A 1074 39.86 11.91 18.18
C GLN A 1074 38.51 12.48 17.71
N PHE A 1075 38.05 12.09 16.52
CA PHE A 1075 36.88 12.68 15.86
C PHE A 1075 35.58 11.89 16.07
N GLY A 1076 35.66 10.58 16.37
CA GLY A 1076 34.49 9.73 16.60
C GLY A 1076 33.51 9.72 15.43
N PHE A 1077 32.21 9.81 15.73
CA PHE A 1077 31.14 9.75 14.73
C PHE A 1077 31.15 10.89 13.70
N LEU A 1078 31.91 11.97 13.91
CA LEU A 1078 32.07 13.04 12.93
C LEU A 1078 32.78 12.58 11.65
N ARG A 1079 33.49 11.45 11.69
CA ARG A 1079 34.14 10.83 10.53
C ARG A 1079 33.18 10.12 9.58
N LEU A 1080 31.92 9.91 9.98
CA LEU A 1080 30.95 9.16 9.18
C LEU A 1080 30.36 10.06 8.08
N PRO A 1081 30.78 9.93 6.81
CA PRO A 1081 30.44 10.87 5.75
C PRO A 1081 28.93 10.93 5.49
N ASN A 1082 28.25 9.79 5.56
CA ASN A 1082 26.81 9.68 5.33
C ASN A 1082 25.97 10.43 6.39
N ARG A 1083 26.36 10.31 7.67
CA ARG A 1083 25.73 11.06 8.77
C ARG A 1083 26.06 12.55 8.68
N MET A 1084 27.27 12.89 8.25
CA MET A 1084 27.67 14.28 8.03
C MET A 1084 26.89 14.93 6.88
N ASN A 1085 26.70 14.23 5.76
CA ASN A 1085 25.86 14.67 4.65
C ASN A 1085 24.44 14.96 5.15
N VAL A 1086 23.86 14.03 5.91
CA VAL A 1086 22.53 14.23 6.50
C VAL A 1086 22.49 15.41 7.46
N ALA A 1087 23.50 15.65 8.29
CA ALA A 1087 23.53 16.79 9.21
C ALA A 1087 23.67 18.14 8.47
N MET A 1088 24.44 18.17 7.39
CA MET A 1088 24.76 19.38 6.61
C MET A 1088 23.78 19.64 5.44
N SER A 1089 22.65 18.92 5.34
CA SER A 1089 21.67 19.05 4.24
C SER A 1089 20.21 19.19 4.70
N ARG A 1090 19.99 19.64 5.95
CA ARG A 1090 18.65 19.84 6.54
C ARG A 1090 18.20 21.29 6.55
N GLN A 1091 19.13 22.22 6.40
CA GLN A 1091 18.87 23.64 6.37
C GLN A 1091 18.30 24.09 5.01
N ARG A 1092 17.39 25.05 5.01
CA ARG A 1092 16.95 25.77 3.81
C ARG A 1092 17.79 27.02 3.61
N GLN A 1093 17.92 27.84 4.66
CA GLN A 1093 18.56 29.16 4.62
C GLN A 1093 19.98 29.14 5.18
N MET A 1094 20.20 28.57 6.38
CA MET A 1094 21.49 28.70 7.08
C MET A 1094 21.92 27.47 7.89
N LEU A 1095 23.21 27.12 7.79
CA LEU A 1095 23.86 26.11 8.63
C LEU A 1095 24.81 26.75 9.64
N VAL A 1096 24.57 26.54 10.93
CA VAL A 1096 25.40 27.06 12.02
C VAL A 1096 26.11 25.90 12.71
N CYS A 1097 27.43 25.86 12.66
CA CYS A 1097 28.23 24.87 13.36
C CYS A 1097 28.71 25.44 14.69
N VAL A 1098 28.51 24.72 15.79
CA VAL A 1098 28.92 25.13 17.14
C VAL A 1098 29.90 24.09 17.67
N GLY A 1099 31.13 24.52 17.96
CA GLY A 1099 32.17 23.60 18.41
C GLY A 1099 33.58 24.20 18.37
N ASP A 1100 34.55 23.40 18.77
CA ASP A 1100 35.97 23.79 18.75
C ASP A 1100 36.50 23.87 17.32
N ALA A 1101 36.88 25.08 16.88
CA ALA A 1101 37.42 25.33 15.54
C ALA A 1101 38.63 24.45 15.20
N ASN A 1102 39.43 24.04 16.19
CA ASN A 1102 40.59 23.18 15.97
C ASN A 1102 40.23 21.80 15.41
N LEU A 1103 38.97 21.36 15.55
CA LEU A 1103 38.50 20.14 14.88
C LEU A 1103 38.45 20.27 13.36
N ALA A 1104 38.33 21.49 12.83
CA ALA A 1104 38.18 21.76 11.41
C ALA A 1104 39.44 22.38 10.79
N THR A 1105 40.23 23.13 11.58
CA THR A 1105 41.40 23.88 11.08
C THR A 1105 42.71 23.10 11.14
N ASN A 1106 42.79 22.02 11.91
CA ASN A 1106 44.02 21.24 12.03
C ASN A 1106 44.37 20.53 10.70
N PRO A 1107 45.65 20.38 10.32
CA PRO A 1107 46.04 19.67 9.10
C PRO A 1107 45.44 18.26 8.96
N VAL A 1108 45.28 17.52 10.07
CA VAL A 1108 44.69 16.17 10.09
C VAL A 1108 43.19 16.20 9.76
N ALA A 1109 42.50 17.32 9.99
CA ALA A 1109 41.06 17.45 9.75
C ALA A 1109 40.70 17.33 8.27
N LYS A 1110 41.57 17.79 7.35
CA LYS A 1110 41.35 17.70 5.90
C LYS A 1110 41.27 16.26 5.39
N GLU A 1111 41.89 15.33 6.10
CA GLU A 1111 41.83 13.89 5.81
C GLU A 1111 40.74 13.21 6.65
N ALA A 1112 40.69 13.48 7.96
CA ALA A 1112 39.83 12.75 8.88
C ALA A 1112 38.35 13.17 8.83
N VAL A 1113 38.08 14.46 8.60
CA VAL A 1113 36.74 15.08 8.57
C VAL A 1113 36.66 16.16 7.48
N PRO A 1114 36.90 15.81 6.19
CA PRO A 1114 37.08 16.78 5.10
C PRO A 1114 35.91 17.75 4.94
N ALA A 1115 34.67 17.28 5.10
CA ALA A 1115 33.48 18.12 5.00
C ALA A 1115 33.40 19.17 6.13
N LEU A 1116 33.83 18.82 7.35
CA LEU A 1116 33.83 19.77 8.48
C LEU A 1116 34.91 20.84 8.29
N ALA A 1117 36.10 20.44 7.82
CA ALA A 1117 37.17 21.36 7.47
C ALA A 1117 36.74 22.34 6.36
N ALA A 1118 36.12 21.83 5.29
CA ALA A 1118 35.61 22.65 4.20
C ALA A 1118 34.46 23.57 4.62
N LEU A 1119 33.58 23.13 5.54
CA LEU A 1119 32.54 24.00 6.09
C LEU A 1119 33.15 25.17 6.86
N TYR A 1120 34.19 24.94 7.66
CA TYR A 1120 34.90 26.02 8.35
C TYR A 1120 35.52 27.02 7.36
N GLU A 1121 36.15 26.53 6.29
CA GLU A 1121 36.68 27.38 5.22
C GLU A 1121 35.55 28.20 4.54
N LEU A 1122 34.39 27.59 4.30
CA LEU A 1122 33.20 28.28 3.77
C LEU A 1122 32.68 29.36 4.73
N CYS A 1123 32.65 29.07 6.04
CA CYS A 1123 32.28 30.03 7.08
C CYS A 1123 33.26 31.21 7.16
N GLY A 1124 34.50 31.07 6.72
CA GLY A 1124 35.50 32.15 6.65
C GLY A 1124 35.51 32.95 5.34
N GLY A 1125 34.71 32.56 4.35
CA GLY A 1125 34.63 33.21 3.04
C GLY A 1125 33.49 34.23 2.91
N ASP A 1126 33.25 34.70 1.69
CA ASP A 1126 32.31 35.80 1.36
C ASP A 1126 30.83 35.50 1.69
N HIS A 1127 30.48 34.23 1.92
CA HIS A 1127 29.11 33.77 2.18
C HIS A 1127 28.93 33.19 3.58
N GLY A 1128 29.95 33.30 4.44
CA GLY A 1128 29.97 32.73 5.77
C GLY A 1128 30.43 33.69 6.86
N SER A 1129 30.18 33.32 8.11
CA SER A 1129 30.69 34.06 9.26
C SER A 1129 31.42 33.16 10.26
N LEU A 1130 32.53 33.65 10.80
CA LEU A 1130 33.19 33.09 12.00
C LEU A 1130 32.88 33.97 13.20
N ARG A 1131 32.45 33.37 14.32
CA ARG A 1131 32.10 34.06 15.57
C ARG A 1131 32.75 33.42 16.78
#